data_AF-A0A1M6Q0W3-F1
#
_entry.id   AF-A0A1M6Q0W3-F1
#
_cell.length_a   1.000
_cell.length_b   1.000
_cell.length_c   1.000
_cell.angle_alpha   90.00
_cell.angle_beta   90.00
_cell.angle_gamma   90.00
#
_symmetry.space_group_name_H-M   'P 1'
#
loop_
_entity.id
_entity.type
_entity.pdbx_description
1 polymer ?
#
loop_
_entity_poly.entity_id
_entity_poly.type
_entity_poly.pdbx_seq_one_letter_code
_entity_poly.pdbx_strand_id
1 'polypeptide(L)'
;MPAEWTAGAADAVQRWIDAFPTPFPIAQRWACLGEAGPAGGPGWLELPDPGVVAGEWWLAGPDGPERPGAYLVDEVRRDERGHLLLRVPAGLPADARSVWADITRPVDALHAALLRTVPASLATDLVLQRLAGPPDPSIPYPGGLSIEQAEAYRACRTPGLRLVWGPAGPRTTAVVVGAAADLARARRRVLLLGATDAVVDAAVAALVTALEPEPGQVVRVGPAHPPVADDERVALDLLAARETTVEDRRRAVVGHQLATFAGQDPEITQLTAQLAGYDDDAYQRAARRVAAEQELAELEPRRRAAAAVVRTAATRHNLAVSARAAILRERDELADARAALARIDVLEEELRRLERELRRRRTEQAVARHWARRRADNWLDRVWRRREAEVADRDLAKAERETAERRSAVQWELLQARSVAGTVTAADLAAIDARLVDAHNEVLAAATQLVRAEAYAEELAARAEAARLRGAPTDADRELVAAAERDGLPARYERLLRLRRRRPSSAAALGRLSAEHHALAVRAAQQRARARVEIIERAAVLATTVAAAAALPPGRFDVVLVEGAAAVPLAEVLAAVARAGSAAVLFGDFQRPGPRLPSAVRAAALSDHGLATWVAGTAFSYCRIDSPEAALDTEGCVAMLREFRGGSGFPQPRGYRAQEQVAR
;
A
#
# COMPACT_ATOMS: atom_id res chain seq x y z
N MET A 1 -18.91 -56.49 30.91
CA MET A 1 -18.60 -55.39 31.86
C MET A 1 -17.77 -54.24 31.27
N PRO A 2 -16.54 -54.40 30.69
CA PRO A 2 -15.75 -53.23 30.24
C PRO A 2 -16.29 -52.50 28.99
N ALA A 3 -17.05 -53.19 28.13
CA ALA A 3 -17.65 -52.61 26.92
C ALA A 3 -19.09 -52.09 27.12
N GLU A 4 -19.70 -52.29 28.30
CA GLU A 4 -21.10 -51.93 28.55
C GLU A 4 -21.27 -50.50 29.07
N TRP A 5 -20.25 -49.93 29.72
CA TRP A 5 -20.35 -48.57 30.27
C TRP A 5 -20.28 -47.50 29.17
N THR A 6 -19.51 -47.72 28.10
CA THR A 6 -19.43 -46.77 26.98
C THR A 6 -20.78 -46.66 26.27
N ALA A 7 -21.46 -47.80 26.07
CA ALA A 7 -22.83 -47.84 25.54
C ALA A 7 -23.81 -47.12 26.48
N GLY A 8 -23.77 -47.43 27.79
CA GLY A 8 -24.66 -46.77 28.77
C GLY A 8 -24.44 -45.26 28.88
N ALA A 9 -23.19 -44.80 28.83
CA ALA A 9 -22.85 -43.39 28.82
C ALA A 9 -23.24 -42.71 27.50
N ALA A 10 -22.98 -43.36 26.35
CA ALA A 10 -23.40 -42.85 25.04
C ALA A 10 -24.93 -42.72 24.93
N ASP A 11 -25.67 -43.75 25.37
CA ASP A 11 -27.13 -43.72 25.40
C ASP A 11 -27.68 -42.60 26.29
N ALA A 12 -27.06 -42.35 27.45
CA ALA A 12 -27.44 -41.25 28.32
C ALA A 12 -27.14 -39.88 27.67
N VAL A 13 -26.01 -39.74 26.97
CA VAL A 13 -25.67 -38.52 26.22
C VAL A 13 -26.61 -38.32 25.03
N GLN A 14 -27.02 -39.39 24.34
CA GLN A 14 -28.04 -39.31 23.29
C GLN A 14 -29.37 -38.78 23.85
N ARG A 15 -29.80 -39.28 25.01
CA ARG A 15 -31.01 -38.76 25.68
C ARG A 15 -30.84 -37.32 26.17
N TRP A 16 -29.63 -36.91 26.55
CA TRP A 16 -29.32 -35.49 26.82
C TRP A 16 -29.51 -34.65 25.56
N ILE A 17 -29.01 -35.10 24.40
CA ILE A 17 -29.22 -34.42 23.11
C ILE A 17 -30.72 -34.32 22.79
N ASP A 18 -31.47 -35.40 22.96
CA ASP A 18 -32.92 -35.45 22.65
C ASP A 18 -33.77 -34.57 23.58
N ALA A 19 -33.37 -34.44 24.85
CA ALA A 19 -34.03 -33.60 25.85
C ALA A 19 -33.76 -32.10 25.65
N PHE A 20 -32.76 -31.73 24.85
CA PHE A 20 -32.40 -30.36 24.54
C PHE A 20 -32.13 -30.19 23.02
N PRO A 21 -33.16 -30.33 22.17
CA PRO A 21 -33.01 -30.20 20.73
C PRO A 21 -32.63 -28.76 20.38
N THR A 22 -31.61 -28.61 19.53
CA THR A 22 -31.11 -27.29 19.14
C THR A 22 -31.96 -26.65 18.07
N PRO A 23 -31.94 -25.30 17.97
CA PRO A 23 -32.54 -24.59 16.84
C PRO A 23 -31.81 -24.83 15.50
N PHE A 24 -30.61 -25.44 15.53
CA PHE A 24 -29.77 -25.69 14.35
C PHE A 24 -29.83 -27.16 13.92
N PRO A 25 -30.14 -27.47 12.64
CA PRO A 25 -30.23 -28.84 12.15
C PRO A 25 -28.84 -29.48 11.97
N ILE A 26 -28.65 -30.67 12.56
CA ILE A 26 -27.38 -31.45 12.59
C ILE A 26 -26.92 -31.91 11.19
N ALA A 27 -27.83 -31.93 10.21
CA ALA A 27 -27.55 -32.41 8.86
C ALA A 27 -26.72 -31.42 7.99
N GLN A 28 -26.51 -30.19 8.45
CA GLN A 28 -25.77 -29.17 7.71
C GLN A 28 -24.43 -28.87 8.38
N ARG A 29 -23.36 -28.89 7.58
CA ARG A 29 -22.00 -28.52 8.01
C ARG A 29 -21.93 -27.09 8.56
N TRP A 30 -22.71 -26.18 7.97
CA TRP A 30 -22.73 -24.76 8.33
C TRP A 30 -24.01 -24.41 9.05
N ALA A 31 -23.89 -23.75 10.20
CA ALA A 31 -25.00 -23.21 10.94
C ALA A 31 -24.93 -21.67 11.00
N CYS A 32 -26.06 -21.02 10.68
CA CYS A 32 -26.20 -19.58 10.82
C CYS A 32 -26.47 -19.25 12.30
N LEU A 33 -25.58 -18.48 12.92
CA LEU A 33 -25.64 -18.11 14.33
C LEU A 33 -26.40 -16.79 14.60
N GLY A 34 -26.77 -16.08 13.53
CA GLY A 34 -27.46 -14.80 13.61
C GLY A 34 -26.68 -13.67 12.94
N GLU A 35 -27.17 -12.44 13.08
CA GLU A 35 -26.53 -11.25 12.52
C GLU A 35 -25.62 -10.59 13.55
N ALA A 36 -24.39 -10.28 13.16
CA ALA A 36 -23.44 -9.59 14.03
C ALA A 36 -23.61 -8.06 13.95
N GLY A 37 -23.63 -7.42 15.11
CA GLY A 37 -23.72 -5.98 15.29
C GLY A 37 -22.34 -5.30 15.20
N PRO A 38 -22.26 -3.98 14.98
CA PRO A 38 -21.00 -3.26 15.08
C PRO A 38 -20.50 -3.26 16.54
N ALA A 39 -19.25 -3.69 16.76
CA ALA A 39 -18.61 -3.58 18.08
C ALA A 39 -17.94 -2.20 18.26
N GLY A 40 -17.45 -1.91 19.46
CA GLY A 40 -16.87 -0.60 19.82
C GLY A 40 -15.59 -0.17 19.08
N GLY A 41 -15.02 -1.01 18.20
CA GLY A 41 -13.79 -0.73 17.46
C GLY A 41 -13.92 -0.95 15.94
N PRO A 42 -13.17 -0.22 15.10
CA PRO A 42 -13.21 -0.41 13.65
C PRO A 42 -12.76 -1.83 13.27
N GLY A 43 -13.52 -2.49 12.39
CA GLY A 43 -13.23 -3.85 11.92
C GLY A 43 -13.63 -4.97 12.88
N TRP A 44 -14.39 -4.66 13.94
CA TRP A 44 -14.94 -5.67 14.85
C TRP A 44 -16.46 -5.70 14.79
N LEU A 45 -17.02 -6.91 14.75
CA LEU A 45 -18.44 -7.16 14.96
C LEU A 45 -18.65 -7.93 16.27
N GLU A 46 -19.82 -7.76 16.89
CA GLU A 46 -20.23 -8.47 18.10
C GLU A 46 -21.40 -9.40 17.81
N LEU A 47 -21.37 -10.58 18.43
CA LEU A 47 -22.44 -11.57 18.39
C LEU A 47 -22.65 -12.14 19.81
N PRO A 48 -23.90 -12.27 20.30
CA PRO A 48 -24.17 -12.99 21.55
C PRO A 48 -23.62 -14.41 21.45
N ASP A 49 -22.84 -14.85 22.46
CA ASP A 49 -22.22 -16.17 22.42
C ASP A 49 -23.28 -17.27 22.49
N PRO A 50 -23.40 -18.12 21.45
CA PRO A 50 -24.34 -19.23 21.46
C PRO A 50 -23.81 -20.44 22.24
N GLY A 51 -22.61 -20.37 22.84
CA GLY A 51 -22.02 -21.45 23.63
C GLY A 51 -21.51 -22.61 22.78
N VAL A 52 -21.12 -22.32 21.53
CA VAL A 52 -20.69 -23.33 20.56
C VAL A 52 -19.18 -23.32 20.37
N VAL A 53 -18.63 -24.50 20.07
CA VAL A 53 -17.26 -24.63 19.57
C VAL A 53 -17.35 -24.74 18.06
N ALA A 54 -16.66 -23.85 17.36
CA ALA A 54 -16.62 -23.86 15.91
C ALA A 54 -15.18 -23.93 15.41
N GLY A 55 -14.97 -24.66 14.33
CA GLY A 55 -13.65 -24.77 13.69
C GLY A 55 -13.32 -23.54 12.86
N GLU A 56 -14.31 -23.01 12.14
CA GLU A 56 -14.17 -21.84 11.26
C GLU A 56 -15.39 -20.95 11.36
N TRP A 57 -15.16 -19.65 11.20
CA TRP A 57 -16.17 -18.59 11.29
C TRP A 57 -16.19 -17.78 9.99
N TRP A 58 -17.38 -17.59 9.45
CA TRP A 58 -17.61 -16.93 8.18
C TRP A 58 -18.71 -15.88 8.30
N LEU A 59 -18.64 -14.85 7.48
CA LEU A 59 -19.69 -13.88 7.24
C LEU A 59 -20.21 -14.07 5.83
N ALA A 60 -21.49 -14.33 5.67
CA ALA A 60 -22.10 -14.55 4.36
C ALA A 60 -23.55 -14.05 4.35
N GLY A 61 -24.17 -14.05 3.17
CA GLY A 61 -25.60 -13.87 3.05
C GLY A 61 -26.40 -15.09 3.52
N PRO A 62 -27.73 -15.10 3.32
CA PRO A 62 -28.62 -16.20 3.74
C PRO A 62 -28.31 -17.54 3.04
N ASP A 63 -27.61 -17.50 1.91
CA ASP A 63 -27.22 -18.68 1.13
C ASP A 63 -26.01 -19.45 1.70
N GLY A 64 -25.38 -18.95 2.77
CA GLY A 64 -24.28 -19.61 3.46
C GLY A 64 -22.89 -19.41 2.84
N PRO A 65 -21.84 -19.98 3.49
CA PRO A 65 -20.45 -19.66 3.20
C PRO A 65 -19.86 -20.38 1.97
N GLU A 66 -20.60 -21.30 1.35
CA GLU A 66 -20.15 -22.08 0.18
C GLU A 66 -20.23 -21.29 -1.13
N ARG A 67 -20.85 -20.10 -1.12
CA ARG A 67 -20.98 -19.24 -2.30
C ARG A 67 -19.96 -18.10 -2.30
N PRO A 68 -19.58 -17.59 -3.49
CA PRO A 68 -18.87 -16.31 -3.60
C PRO A 68 -19.64 -15.20 -2.88
N GLY A 69 -18.94 -14.33 -2.16
CA GLY A 69 -19.56 -13.35 -1.26
C GLY A 69 -19.54 -13.75 0.22
N ALA A 70 -18.96 -14.90 0.55
CA ALA A 70 -18.58 -15.26 1.91
C ALA A 70 -17.19 -14.74 2.28
N TYR A 71 -17.05 -14.25 3.51
CA TYR A 71 -15.86 -13.64 4.07
C TYR A 71 -15.42 -14.43 5.30
N LEU A 72 -14.18 -14.94 5.27
CA LEU A 72 -13.60 -15.60 6.43
C LEU A 72 -13.35 -14.57 7.54
N VAL A 73 -13.78 -14.89 8.76
CA VAL A 73 -13.50 -14.11 9.96
C VAL A 73 -12.02 -14.32 10.32
N ASP A 74 -11.33 -13.21 10.58
CA ASP A 74 -9.88 -13.25 10.79
C ASP A 74 -9.53 -13.72 12.20
N GLU A 75 -10.40 -13.43 13.17
CA GLU A 75 -10.16 -13.67 14.58
C GLU A 75 -11.47 -13.70 15.36
N VAL A 76 -11.55 -14.56 16.37
CA VAL A 76 -12.69 -14.65 17.30
C VAL A 76 -12.19 -14.60 18.73
N ARG A 77 -12.78 -13.73 19.55
CA ARG A 77 -12.46 -13.57 20.98
C ARG A 77 -13.73 -13.45 21.80
N ARG A 78 -13.61 -13.60 23.12
CA ARG A 78 -14.67 -13.25 24.07
C ARG A 78 -14.37 -11.93 24.76
N ASP A 79 -15.37 -11.08 24.89
CA ASP A 79 -15.30 -9.89 25.73
C ASP A 79 -15.61 -10.22 27.21
N GLU A 80 -15.44 -9.23 28.09
CA GLU A 80 -15.73 -9.37 29.52
C GLU A 80 -17.21 -9.64 29.84
N ARG A 81 -18.12 -9.36 28.88
CA ARG A 81 -19.57 -9.58 28.98
C ARG A 81 -19.98 -10.95 28.44
N GLY A 82 -19.04 -11.73 27.91
CA GLY A 82 -19.29 -13.04 27.32
C GLY A 82 -19.84 -13.00 25.89
N HIS A 83 -19.74 -11.89 25.17
CA HIS A 83 -20.05 -11.80 23.74
C HIS A 83 -18.86 -12.25 22.90
N LEU A 84 -19.13 -12.76 21.71
CA LEU A 84 -18.11 -13.06 20.70
C LEU A 84 -17.78 -11.78 19.93
N LEU A 85 -16.50 -11.43 19.91
CA LEU A 85 -15.94 -10.39 19.07
C LEU A 85 -15.30 -11.03 17.84
N LEU A 86 -15.77 -10.63 16.65
CA LEU A 86 -15.36 -11.15 15.36
C LEU A 86 -14.59 -10.09 14.60
N ARG A 87 -13.31 -10.33 14.30
CA ARG A 87 -12.52 -9.43 13.45
C ARG A 87 -12.82 -9.69 12.00
N VAL A 88 -13.31 -8.66 11.31
CA VAL A 88 -13.75 -8.75 9.92
C VAL A 88 -12.74 -8.13 8.96
N PRO A 89 -12.60 -8.69 7.76
CA PRO A 89 -11.76 -8.08 6.73
C PRO A 89 -12.28 -6.70 6.34
N ALA A 90 -11.36 -5.79 6.01
CA ALA A 90 -11.72 -4.46 5.55
C ALA A 90 -12.55 -4.52 4.25
N GLY A 91 -13.63 -3.73 4.18
CA GLY A 91 -14.49 -3.66 3.00
C GLY A 91 -15.64 -4.67 2.96
N LEU A 92 -16.01 -5.25 4.11
CA LEU A 92 -17.18 -6.11 4.26
C LEU A 92 -18.44 -5.40 3.72
N PRO A 93 -19.19 -6.01 2.79
CA PRO A 93 -20.48 -5.50 2.35
C PRO A 93 -21.46 -5.35 3.51
N ALA A 94 -22.33 -4.34 3.47
CA ALA A 94 -23.24 -4.02 4.57
C ALA A 94 -24.29 -5.12 4.85
N ASP A 95 -24.56 -5.96 3.84
CA ASP A 95 -25.47 -7.12 3.84
C ASP A 95 -24.81 -8.42 4.33
N ALA A 96 -23.48 -8.50 4.32
CA ALA A 96 -22.73 -9.67 4.79
C ALA A 96 -22.56 -9.66 6.32
N ARG A 97 -23.67 -9.69 7.07
CA ARG A 97 -23.68 -9.67 8.54
C ARG A 97 -24.09 -10.98 9.20
N SER A 98 -24.62 -11.93 8.44
CA SER A 98 -24.96 -13.24 8.99
C SER A 98 -23.69 -14.02 9.27
N VAL A 99 -23.53 -14.43 10.53
CA VAL A 99 -22.40 -15.24 10.99
C VAL A 99 -22.72 -16.70 10.77
N TRP A 100 -21.83 -17.39 10.09
CA TRP A 100 -21.88 -18.82 9.82
C TRP A 100 -20.70 -19.51 10.47
N ALA A 101 -20.93 -20.66 11.08
CA ALA A 101 -19.89 -21.42 11.74
C ALA A 101 -20.01 -22.91 11.39
N ASP A 102 -18.85 -23.57 11.27
CA ASP A 102 -18.76 -25.03 11.23
C ASP A 102 -18.85 -25.52 12.68
N ILE A 103 -20.07 -25.65 13.18
CA ILE A 103 -20.36 -25.89 14.59
C ILE A 103 -20.23 -27.38 14.88
N THR A 104 -19.43 -27.70 15.88
CA THR A 104 -19.50 -28.99 16.57
C THR A 104 -20.10 -28.76 17.95
N ARG A 105 -21.27 -29.33 18.23
CA ARG A 105 -21.85 -29.27 19.57
C ARG A 105 -20.96 -30.09 20.53
N PRO A 106 -20.52 -29.55 21.67
CA PRO A 106 -19.74 -30.32 22.64
C PRO A 106 -20.40 -31.65 23.03
N VAL A 107 -21.73 -31.66 23.18
CA VAL A 107 -22.51 -32.86 23.53
C VAL A 107 -22.54 -33.89 22.39
N ASP A 108 -22.60 -33.46 21.11
CA ASP A 108 -22.49 -34.37 19.97
C ASP A 108 -21.08 -34.94 19.84
N ALA A 109 -20.08 -34.07 20.01
CA ALA A 109 -18.68 -34.49 20.03
C ALA A 109 -18.45 -35.49 21.16
N LEU A 110 -19.07 -35.29 22.32
CA LEU A 110 -19.04 -36.22 23.44
C LEU A 110 -19.68 -37.56 23.08
N HIS A 111 -20.87 -37.56 22.49
CA HIS A 111 -21.53 -38.79 22.04
C HIS A 111 -20.64 -39.56 21.04
N ALA A 112 -20.13 -38.88 20.03
CA ALA A 112 -19.21 -39.45 19.04
C ALA A 112 -17.88 -39.92 19.67
N ALA A 113 -17.34 -39.18 20.63
CA ALA A 113 -16.12 -39.56 21.35
C ALA A 113 -16.34 -40.82 22.18
N LEU A 114 -17.46 -40.95 22.90
CA LEU A 114 -17.81 -42.13 23.68
C LEU A 114 -17.99 -43.37 22.78
N LEU A 115 -18.65 -43.24 21.63
CA LEU A 115 -18.80 -44.33 20.66
C LEU A 115 -17.48 -44.80 20.06
N ARG A 116 -16.50 -43.90 19.90
CA ARG A 116 -15.14 -44.24 19.42
C ARG A 116 -14.19 -44.67 20.54
N THR A 117 -14.60 -44.52 21.80
CA THR A 117 -13.75 -44.82 22.95
C THR A 117 -13.58 -46.33 23.06
N VAL A 118 -12.36 -46.80 22.81
CA VAL A 118 -11.96 -48.16 23.20
C VAL A 118 -11.79 -48.16 24.72
N PRO A 119 -12.23 -49.20 25.45
CA PRO A 119 -12.05 -49.28 26.90
C PRO A 119 -10.58 -49.12 27.30
N ALA A 120 -10.19 -47.91 27.69
CA ALA A 120 -8.89 -47.59 28.22
C ALA A 120 -8.83 -48.01 29.70
N SER A 121 -7.66 -48.45 30.17
CA SER A 121 -7.50 -48.97 31.54
C SER A 121 -8.00 -47.98 32.58
N LEU A 122 -7.59 -46.71 32.51
CA LEU A 122 -7.93 -45.70 33.52
C LEU A 122 -9.40 -45.26 33.52
N ALA A 123 -10.06 -45.22 32.35
CA ALA A 123 -11.50 -44.93 32.30
C ALA A 123 -12.31 -46.12 32.83
N THR A 124 -11.85 -47.34 32.54
CA THR A 124 -12.42 -48.56 33.11
C THR A 124 -12.22 -48.60 34.62
N ASP A 125 -11.06 -48.19 35.11
CA ASP A 125 -10.77 -48.09 36.54
C ASP A 125 -11.72 -47.09 37.24
N LEU A 126 -12.01 -45.94 36.60
CA LEU A 126 -12.99 -44.97 37.13
C LEU A 126 -14.38 -45.58 37.25
N VAL A 127 -14.85 -46.29 36.22
CA VAL A 127 -16.16 -46.97 36.24
C VAL A 127 -16.21 -48.09 37.28
N LEU A 128 -15.10 -48.80 37.47
CA LEU A 128 -14.99 -49.86 38.49
C LEU A 128 -14.68 -49.32 39.89
N GLN A 129 -14.61 -47.98 40.06
CA GLN A 129 -14.25 -47.32 41.32
C GLN A 129 -12.90 -47.79 41.88
N ARG A 130 -11.97 -48.14 40.99
CA ARG A 130 -10.61 -48.60 41.32
C ARG A 130 -9.64 -47.44 41.26
N LEU A 131 -9.54 -46.71 42.37
CA LEU A 131 -8.53 -45.68 42.51
C LEU A 131 -7.17 -46.32 42.76
N ALA A 132 -6.12 -45.70 42.25
CA ALA A 132 -4.76 -46.11 42.53
C ALA A 132 -4.40 -45.75 43.98
N GLY A 133 -3.56 -46.56 44.61
CA GLY A 133 -3.07 -46.33 45.97
C GLY A 133 -2.30 -45.00 46.15
N PRO A 134 -1.73 -44.75 47.33
CA PRO A 134 -1.10 -43.48 47.67
C PRO A 134 -0.04 -43.05 46.64
N PRO A 135 0.14 -41.74 46.42
CA PRO A 135 1.14 -41.24 45.49
C PRO A 135 2.55 -41.63 45.92
N ASP A 136 3.46 -41.79 44.95
CA ASP A 136 4.83 -42.27 45.22
C ASP A 136 5.62 -41.26 46.09
N PRO A 137 6.03 -41.66 47.31
CA PRO A 137 6.77 -40.81 48.25
C PRO A 137 8.21 -40.52 47.81
N SER A 138 8.72 -41.15 46.75
CA SER A 138 10.03 -40.85 46.16
C SER A 138 10.02 -39.68 45.16
N ILE A 139 8.86 -39.30 44.63
CA ILE A 139 8.76 -38.22 43.63
C ILE A 139 9.09 -36.85 44.26
N PRO A 140 10.15 -36.15 43.82
CA PRO A 140 10.48 -34.83 44.36
C PRO A 140 9.39 -33.81 43.98
N TYR A 141 9.12 -32.88 44.89
CA TYR A 141 8.16 -31.78 44.68
C TYR A 141 8.82 -30.42 44.96
N PRO A 142 8.34 -29.32 44.34
CA PRO A 142 8.89 -27.99 44.56
C PRO A 142 8.80 -27.53 46.02
N GLY A 143 9.82 -26.81 46.49
CA GLY A 143 9.80 -26.18 47.81
C GLY A 143 8.67 -25.15 47.94
N GLY A 144 8.09 -25.02 49.14
CA GLY A 144 7.03 -24.05 49.43
C GLY A 144 5.59 -24.58 49.29
N LEU A 145 5.40 -25.83 48.83
CA LEU A 145 4.12 -26.52 48.91
C LEU A 145 3.85 -27.03 50.34
N SER A 146 2.60 -26.95 50.79
CA SER A 146 2.17 -27.66 52.01
C SER A 146 2.26 -29.17 51.81
N ILE A 147 2.17 -29.95 52.89
CA ILE A 147 2.19 -31.42 52.82
C ILE A 147 1.06 -31.92 51.91
N GLU A 148 -0.15 -31.38 52.06
CA GLU A 148 -1.29 -31.79 51.25
C GLU A 148 -1.12 -31.41 49.77
N GLN A 149 -0.53 -30.24 49.50
CA GLN A 149 -0.21 -29.79 48.13
C GLN A 149 0.91 -30.64 47.49
N ALA A 150 1.89 -31.07 48.29
CA ALA A 150 2.96 -31.95 47.84
C ALA A 150 2.44 -33.33 47.47
N GLU A 151 1.51 -33.88 48.25
CA GLU A 151 0.83 -35.15 47.94
C GLU A 151 -0.01 -35.04 46.66
N ALA A 152 -0.80 -33.97 46.51
CA ALA A 152 -1.56 -33.71 45.29
C ALA A 152 -0.65 -33.54 44.06
N TYR A 153 0.48 -32.84 44.21
CA TYR A 153 1.50 -32.72 43.17
C TYR A 153 2.09 -34.08 42.79
N ARG A 154 2.44 -34.92 43.78
CA ARG A 154 2.95 -36.28 43.53
C ARG A 154 1.90 -37.17 42.87
N ALA A 155 0.62 -37.01 43.21
CA ALA A 155 -0.47 -37.74 42.59
C ALA A 155 -0.52 -37.49 41.08
N CYS A 156 -0.28 -36.26 40.62
CA CYS A 156 -0.19 -35.93 39.18
C CYS A 156 0.94 -36.64 38.44
N ARG A 157 2.00 -37.03 39.15
CA ARG A 157 3.22 -37.62 38.57
C ARG A 157 3.33 -39.12 38.80
N THR A 158 2.48 -39.69 39.63
CA THR A 158 2.43 -41.13 39.91
C THR A 158 1.44 -41.81 38.95
N PRO A 159 1.81 -42.93 38.29
CA PRO A 159 0.88 -43.67 37.43
C PRO A 159 -0.41 -44.08 38.16
N GLY A 160 -1.53 -44.14 37.43
CA GLY A 160 -2.84 -44.53 37.94
C GLY A 160 -3.89 -43.41 37.98
N LEU A 161 -5.11 -43.78 38.36
CA LEU A 161 -6.25 -42.87 38.52
C LEU A 161 -6.35 -42.41 39.98
N ARG A 162 -6.40 -41.09 40.22
CA ARG A 162 -6.56 -40.52 41.57
C ARG A 162 -7.53 -39.36 41.59
N LEU A 163 -8.15 -39.12 42.75
CA LEU A 163 -8.95 -37.94 43.01
C LEU A 163 -8.20 -37.03 43.97
N VAL A 164 -8.36 -35.73 43.80
CA VAL A 164 -7.86 -34.73 44.73
C VAL A 164 -9.06 -33.88 45.15
N TRP A 165 -9.47 -34.05 46.40
CA TRP A 165 -10.46 -33.19 46.99
C TRP A 165 -9.77 -31.94 47.53
N GLY A 166 -10.19 -30.77 47.05
CA GLY A 166 -9.62 -29.52 47.50
C GLY A 166 -10.44 -28.31 47.08
N PRO A 167 -10.33 -27.18 47.79
CA PRO A 167 -11.05 -25.97 47.45
C PRO A 167 -10.66 -25.51 46.04
N ALA A 168 -11.65 -25.19 45.21
CA ALA A 168 -11.36 -24.59 43.90
C ALA A 168 -10.79 -23.17 44.08
N GLY A 169 -9.64 -22.92 43.47
CA GLY A 169 -8.95 -21.63 43.56
C GLY A 169 -7.45 -21.71 43.24
N PRO A 170 -6.73 -20.58 43.33
CA PRO A 170 -5.37 -20.41 42.80
C PRO A 170 -4.33 -21.41 43.32
N ARG A 171 -4.52 -21.95 44.53
CA ARG A 171 -3.60 -22.93 45.14
C ARG A 171 -3.71 -24.31 44.49
N THR A 172 -4.92 -24.74 44.14
CA THR A 172 -5.15 -25.99 43.41
C THR A 172 -4.63 -25.85 41.99
N THR A 173 -4.95 -24.73 41.33
CA THR A 173 -4.40 -24.37 40.02
C THR A 173 -2.87 -24.36 40.05
N ALA A 174 -2.23 -23.82 41.10
CA ALA A 174 -0.77 -23.81 41.22
C ALA A 174 -0.15 -25.21 41.30
N VAL A 175 -0.80 -26.16 42.00
CA VAL A 175 -0.35 -27.56 42.05
C VAL A 175 -0.48 -28.20 40.68
N VAL A 176 -1.63 -28.03 40.02
CA VAL A 176 -1.90 -28.56 38.68
C VAL A 176 -0.90 -28.01 37.65
N VAL A 177 -0.68 -26.70 37.66
CA VAL A 177 0.27 -26.00 36.78
C VAL A 177 1.70 -26.44 37.04
N GLY A 178 2.12 -26.53 38.30
CA GLY A 178 3.46 -26.99 38.67
C GLY A 178 3.72 -28.42 38.18
N ALA A 179 2.76 -29.32 38.40
CA ALA A 179 2.86 -30.69 37.91
C ALA A 179 2.86 -30.78 36.39
N ALA A 180 1.97 -30.05 35.71
CA ALA A 180 1.91 -30.01 34.24
C ALA A 180 3.21 -29.45 33.64
N ALA A 181 3.81 -28.42 34.25
CA ALA A 181 5.08 -27.86 33.83
C ALA A 181 6.22 -28.89 33.93
N ASP A 182 6.33 -29.61 35.05
CA ASP A 182 7.39 -30.60 35.23
C ASP A 182 7.20 -31.85 34.36
N LEU A 183 5.95 -32.25 34.11
CA LEU A 183 5.61 -33.29 33.14
C LEU A 183 6.00 -32.87 31.71
N ALA A 184 5.72 -31.62 31.32
CA ALA A 184 6.10 -31.08 30.03
C ALA A 184 7.64 -31.02 29.86
N ARG A 185 8.38 -30.59 30.90
CA ARG A 185 9.86 -30.62 30.93
C ARG A 185 10.40 -32.04 30.79
N ALA A 186 9.72 -33.02 31.38
CA ALA A 186 10.01 -34.44 31.21
C ALA A 186 9.55 -35.01 29.86
N ARG A 187 9.15 -34.17 28.90
CA ARG A 187 8.66 -34.54 27.56
C ARG A 187 7.45 -35.47 27.58
N ARG A 188 6.59 -35.34 28.60
CA ARG A 188 5.30 -36.03 28.69
C ARG A 188 4.22 -35.11 28.12
N ARG A 189 3.31 -35.67 27.32
CA ARG A 189 2.15 -34.95 26.80
C ARG A 189 1.05 -34.90 27.85
N VAL A 190 0.63 -33.70 28.20
CA VAL A 190 -0.38 -33.43 29.23
C VAL A 190 -1.64 -32.87 28.58
N LEU A 191 -2.79 -33.46 28.90
CA LEU A 191 -4.09 -32.85 28.64
C LEU A 191 -4.57 -32.19 29.93
N LEU A 192 -4.60 -30.87 29.93
CA LEU A 192 -5.05 -30.05 31.04
C LEU A 192 -6.48 -29.57 30.76
N LEU A 193 -7.41 -29.98 31.59
CA LEU A 193 -8.83 -29.67 31.42
C LEU A 193 -9.36 -28.83 32.57
N GLY A 194 -10.13 -27.79 32.26
CA GLY A 194 -10.86 -27.00 33.25
C GLY A 194 -12.36 -27.11 33.09
N ALA A 195 -13.10 -26.94 34.18
CA ALA A 195 -14.57 -26.89 34.13
C ALA A 195 -15.12 -25.65 33.38
N THR A 196 -14.34 -24.56 33.29
CA THR A 196 -14.73 -23.32 32.61
C THR A 196 -13.53 -22.69 31.89
N ASP A 197 -13.78 -21.84 30.89
CA ASP A 197 -12.72 -21.11 30.18
C ASP A 197 -11.83 -20.30 31.12
N ALA A 198 -12.41 -19.66 32.14
CA ALA A 198 -11.66 -18.87 33.11
C ALA A 198 -10.63 -19.70 33.91
N VAL A 199 -10.98 -20.95 34.25
CA VAL A 199 -10.04 -21.87 34.93
C VAL A 199 -8.91 -22.26 34.00
N VAL A 200 -9.23 -22.58 32.74
CA VAL A 200 -8.24 -22.93 31.73
C VAL A 200 -7.30 -21.76 31.45
N ASP A 201 -7.83 -20.55 31.26
CA ASP A 201 -7.06 -19.35 30.96
C ASP A 201 -6.13 -18.98 32.14
N ALA A 202 -6.60 -19.09 33.38
CA ALA A 202 -5.76 -18.90 34.56
C ALA A 202 -4.60 -19.91 34.63
N ALA A 203 -4.87 -21.19 34.34
CA ALA A 203 -3.86 -22.23 34.33
C ALA A 203 -2.85 -22.04 33.18
N VAL A 204 -3.31 -21.64 31.99
CA VAL A 204 -2.45 -21.33 30.84
C VAL A 204 -1.55 -20.13 31.14
N ALA A 205 -2.09 -19.04 31.69
CA ALA A 205 -1.29 -17.87 32.06
C ALA A 205 -0.18 -18.22 33.07
N ALA A 206 -0.51 -19.06 34.07
CA ALA A 206 0.46 -19.56 35.02
C ALA A 206 1.49 -20.52 34.40
N LEU A 207 1.08 -21.38 33.46
CA LEU A 207 1.99 -22.26 32.71
C LEU A 207 2.97 -21.46 31.84
N VAL A 208 2.48 -20.42 31.16
CA VAL A 208 3.32 -19.52 30.35
C VAL A 208 4.40 -18.89 31.20
N THR A 209 4.03 -18.43 32.39
CA THR A 209 4.98 -17.85 33.36
C THR A 209 5.97 -18.89 33.89
N ALA A 210 5.50 -20.12 34.15
CA ALA A 210 6.34 -21.17 34.73
C ALA A 210 7.30 -21.82 33.73
N LEU A 211 6.90 -21.96 32.45
CA LEU A 211 7.65 -22.68 31.43
C LEU A 211 8.41 -21.77 30.46
N GLU A 212 7.98 -20.52 30.29
CA GLU A 212 8.39 -19.67 29.17
C GLU A 212 8.36 -20.43 27.83
N PRO A 213 7.18 -20.95 27.43
CA PRO A 213 7.09 -21.95 26.38
C PRO A 213 7.44 -21.41 25.00
N GLU A 214 8.05 -22.26 24.18
CA GLU A 214 8.16 -22.02 22.74
C GLU A 214 6.75 -22.03 22.10
N PRO A 215 6.55 -21.31 20.97
CA PRO A 215 5.26 -21.29 20.28
C PRO A 215 4.73 -22.69 19.98
N GLY A 216 3.52 -22.98 20.45
CA GLY A 216 2.86 -24.29 20.26
C GLY A 216 3.27 -25.39 21.26
N GLN A 217 4.19 -25.12 22.20
CA GLN A 217 4.52 -26.09 23.26
C GLN A 217 3.37 -26.23 24.27
N VAL A 218 2.78 -25.10 24.67
CA VAL A 218 1.54 -25.02 25.44
C VAL A 218 0.48 -24.45 24.51
N VAL A 219 -0.68 -25.12 24.39
CA VAL A 219 -1.72 -24.72 23.45
C VAL A 219 -3.06 -24.60 24.16
N ARG A 220 -3.67 -23.42 24.07
CA ARG A 220 -5.05 -23.15 24.51
C ARG A 220 -5.99 -23.37 23.34
N VAL A 221 -6.91 -24.33 23.47
CA VAL A 221 -7.94 -24.64 22.45
C VAL A 221 -9.31 -24.14 22.91
N GLY A 222 -9.99 -23.41 22.04
CA GLY A 222 -11.28 -22.77 22.30
C GLY A 222 -11.14 -21.26 22.57
N PRO A 223 -12.26 -20.53 22.63
CA PRO A 223 -12.24 -19.09 22.85
C PRO A 223 -11.62 -18.76 24.22
N ALA A 224 -10.61 -17.88 24.22
CA ALA A 224 -9.90 -17.45 25.43
C ALA A 224 -10.20 -15.97 25.75
N HIS A 225 -9.95 -15.58 26.99
CA HIS A 225 -9.97 -14.17 27.41
C HIS A 225 -8.57 -13.55 27.37
N PRO A 226 -8.43 -12.23 27.16
CA PRO A 226 -7.16 -11.54 27.37
C PRO A 226 -6.63 -11.77 28.81
N PRO A 227 -5.30 -11.89 29.01
CA PRO A 227 -4.24 -11.77 28.00
C PRO A 227 -3.94 -13.06 27.22
N VAL A 228 -4.51 -14.21 27.60
CA VAL A 228 -4.22 -15.50 26.94
C VAL A 228 -4.65 -15.50 25.47
N ALA A 229 -5.76 -14.84 25.16
CA ALA A 229 -6.23 -14.67 23.79
C ALA A 229 -5.26 -13.89 22.89
N ASP A 230 -4.40 -13.05 23.46
CA ASP A 230 -3.43 -12.20 22.75
C ASP A 230 -2.03 -12.82 22.67
N ASP A 231 -1.78 -13.92 23.38
CA ASP A 231 -0.46 -14.54 23.41
C ASP A 231 -0.28 -15.49 22.21
N GLU A 232 0.46 -15.01 21.20
CA GLU A 232 0.76 -15.75 19.98
C GLU A 232 1.59 -17.02 20.19
N ARG A 233 2.08 -17.28 21.40
CA ARG A 233 2.79 -18.53 21.73
C ARG A 233 1.83 -19.66 22.10
N VAL A 234 0.63 -19.35 22.59
CA VAL A 234 -0.29 -20.35 23.17
C VAL A 234 -1.68 -20.40 22.56
N ALA A 235 -2.20 -19.30 22.01
CA ALA A 235 -3.54 -19.30 21.42
C ALA A 235 -3.57 -20.10 20.10
N LEU A 236 -4.37 -21.17 20.04
CA LEU A 236 -4.42 -22.06 18.86
C LEU A 236 -4.72 -21.31 17.56
N ASP A 237 -5.68 -20.38 17.57
CA ASP A 237 -6.09 -19.65 16.38
C ASP A 237 -5.01 -18.70 15.88
N LEU A 238 -4.25 -18.06 16.78
CA LEU A 238 -3.10 -17.22 16.40
C LEU A 238 -1.95 -18.06 15.85
N LEU A 239 -1.66 -19.20 16.49
CA LEU A 239 -0.65 -20.14 16.01
C LEU A 239 -1.00 -20.68 14.62
N ALA A 240 -2.26 -21.06 14.38
CA ALA A 240 -2.72 -21.54 13.08
C ALA A 240 -2.76 -20.43 12.02
N ALA A 241 -3.09 -19.18 12.40
CA ALA A 241 -3.09 -18.04 11.49
C ALA A 241 -1.69 -17.67 10.97
N ARG A 242 -0.62 -17.94 11.73
CA ARG A 242 0.76 -17.72 11.27
C ARG A 242 1.07 -18.49 9.99
N GLU A 243 0.55 -19.70 9.87
CA GLU A 243 0.74 -20.56 8.69
C GLU A 243 0.10 -19.99 7.41
N THR A 244 -0.89 -19.08 7.52
CA THR A 244 -1.62 -18.52 6.36
C THR A 244 -1.30 -17.06 6.08
N THR A 245 -0.21 -16.54 6.64
CA THR A 245 0.15 -15.12 6.52
C THR A 245 0.25 -14.64 5.07
N VAL A 246 0.73 -15.47 4.16
CA VAL A 246 0.90 -15.11 2.74
C VAL A 246 -0.45 -15.02 2.04
N GLU A 247 -1.30 -16.03 2.21
CA GLU A 247 -2.66 -16.09 1.69
C GLU A 247 -3.51 -14.94 2.24
N ASP A 248 -3.40 -14.66 3.53
CA ASP A 248 -4.12 -13.58 4.22
C ASP A 248 -3.70 -12.20 3.71
N ARG A 249 -2.39 -11.96 3.52
CA ARG A 249 -1.90 -10.72 2.91
C ARG A 249 -2.43 -10.54 1.49
N ARG A 250 -2.39 -11.59 0.68
CA ARG A 250 -2.91 -11.54 -0.69
C ARG A 250 -4.42 -11.30 -0.71
N ARG A 251 -5.16 -11.98 0.17
CA ARG A 251 -6.59 -11.79 0.35
C ARG A 251 -6.91 -10.35 0.74
N ALA A 252 -6.17 -9.76 1.68
CA ALA A 252 -6.36 -8.37 2.10
C ALA A 252 -6.14 -7.37 0.96
N VAL A 253 -5.14 -7.59 0.09
CA VAL A 253 -4.92 -6.76 -1.09
C VAL A 253 -6.11 -6.82 -2.06
N VAL A 254 -6.59 -8.02 -2.37
CA VAL A 254 -7.76 -8.20 -3.25
C VAL A 254 -9.03 -7.62 -2.61
N GLY A 255 -9.22 -7.81 -1.29
CA GLY A 255 -10.32 -7.23 -0.53
C GLY A 255 -10.32 -5.70 -0.57
N HIS A 256 -9.16 -5.07 -0.40
CA HIS A 256 -9.02 -3.62 -0.51
C HIS A 256 -9.36 -3.10 -1.92
N GLN A 257 -8.99 -3.83 -2.97
CA GLN A 257 -9.37 -3.50 -4.35
C GLN A 257 -10.89 -3.56 -4.54
N LEU A 258 -11.54 -4.64 -4.07
CA LEU A 258 -12.99 -4.79 -4.12
C LEU A 258 -13.71 -3.66 -3.36
N ALA A 259 -13.24 -3.33 -2.16
CA ALA A 259 -13.79 -2.25 -1.33
C ALA A 259 -13.66 -0.88 -2.02
N THR A 260 -12.51 -0.62 -2.64
CA THR A 260 -12.26 0.61 -3.40
C THR A 260 -13.23 0.75 -4.56
N PHE A 261 -13.53 -0.34 -5.27
CA PHE A 261 -14.50 -0.31 -6.37
C PHE A 261 -15.93 -0.14 -5.87
N ALA A 262 -16.32 -0.84 -4.79
CA ALA A 262 -17.65 -0.69 -4.19
C ALA A 262 -17.90 0.73 -3.67
N GLY A 263 -16.89 1.38 -3.06
CA GLY A 263 -16.99 2.76 -2.60
C GLY A 263 -17.18 3.80 -3.71
N GLN A 264 -16.84 3.47 -4.95
CA GLN A 264 -17.01 4.36 -6.12
C GLN A 264 -18.42 4.27 -6.73
N ASP A 265 -19.18 3.20 -6.45
CA ASP A 265 -20.49 2.97 -7.07
C ASP A 265 -21.54 4.04 -6.71
N PRO A 266 -21.66 4.49 -5.44
CA PRO A 266 -22.54 5.60 -5.09
C PRO A 266 -22.18 6.90 -5.81
N GLU A 267 -20.88 7.22 -5.91
CA GLU A 267 -20.40 8.43 -6.58
C GLU A 267 -20.67 8.36 -8.10
N ILE A 268 -20.43 7.22 -8.74
CA ILE A 268 -20.74 7.00 -10.16
C ILE A 268 -22.25 7.14 -10.41
N THR A 269 -23.08 6.59 -9.52
CA THR A 269 -24.55 6.65 -9.62
C THR A 269 -25.03 8.09 -9.49
N GLN A 270 -24.54 8.81 -8.48
CA GLN A 270 -24.85 10.21 -8.25
C GLN A 270 -24.43 11.09 -9.43
N LEU A 271 -23.19 10.95 -9.91
CA LEU A 271 -22.68 11.73 -11.05
C LEU A 271 -23.45 11.41 -12.33
N THR A 272 -23.81 10.14 -12.55
CA THR A 272 -24.62 9.75 -13.72
C THR A 272 -26.00 10.40 -13.67
N ALA A 273 -26.63 10.46 -12.49
CA ALA A 273 -27.90 11.14 -12.30
C ALA A 273 -27.77 12.67 -12.48
N GLN A 274 -26.71 13.29 -11.95
CA GLN A 274 -26.45 14.73 -12.09
C GLN A 274 -26.10 15.16 -13.52
N LEU A 275 -25.57 14.25 -14.34
CA LEU A 275 -25.23 14.47 -15.74
C LEU A 275 -26.35 14.02 -16.69
N ALA A 276 -27.53 13.68 -16.18
CA ALA A 276 -28.67 13.30 -17.01
C ALA A 276 -29.03 14.45 -17.97
N GLY A 277 -29.00 14.18 -19.28
CA GLY A 277 -29.24 15.18 -20.32
C GLY A 277 -28.04 16.05 -20.71
N TYR A 278 -26.88 15.87 -20.06
CA TYR A 278 -25.64 16.52 -20.49
C TYR A 278 -25.00 15.78 -21.68
N ASP A 279 -24.79 16.49 -22.78
CA ASP A 279 -24.07 16.02 -23.96
C ASP A 279 -22.74 16.79 -24.05
N ASP A 280 -21.64 16.12 -23.69
CA ASP A 280 -20.28 16.69 -23.73
C ASP A 280 -19.89 17.08 -25.17
N ASP A 281 -20.25 16.28 -26.18
CA ASP A 281 -19.91 16.60 -27.56
C ASP A 281 -20.64 17.87 -28.04
N ALA A 282 -21.91 18.03 -27.66
CA ALA A 282 -22.66 19.26 -27.93
C ALA A 282 -22.07 20.46 -27.17
N TYR A 283 -21.76 20.30 -25.89
CA TYR A 283 -21.10 21.33 -25.08
C TYR A 283 -19.76 21.75 -25.67
N GLN A 284 -18.87 20.82 -26.01
CA GLN A 284 -17.54 21.10 -26.58
C GLN A 284 -17.65 21.84 -27.93
N ARG A 285 -18.62 21.47 -28.77
CA ARG A 285 -18.89 22.20 -30.02
C ARG A 285 -19.37 23.62 -29.77
N ALA A 286 -20.31 23.81 -28.84
CA ALA A 286 -20.82 25.13 -28.47
C ALA A 286 -19.73 26.00 -27.84
N ALA A 287 -18.96 25.46 -26.88
CA ALA A 287 -17.84 26.13 -26.23
C ALA A 287 -16.77 26.58 -27.23
N ARG A 288 -16.44 25.74 -28.22
CA ARG A 288 -15.49 26.11 -29.29
C ARG A 288 -15.99 27.28 -30.14
N ARG A 289 -17.30 27.36 -30.43
CA ARG A 289 -17.90 28.48 -31.17
C ARG A 289 -17.92 29.77 -30.34
N VAL A 290 -18.30 29.69 -29.06
CA VAL A 290 -18.29 30.83 -28.14
C VAL A 290 -16.87 31.38 -27.96
N ALA A 291 -15.88 30.51 -27.76
CA ALA A 291 -14.48 30.91 -27.67
C ALA A 291 -13.95 31.53 -28.98
N ALA A 292 -14.38 31.03 -30.14
CA ALA A 292 -14.01 31.60 -31.44
C ALA A 292 -14.59 33.02 -31.65
N GLU A 293 -15.79 33.30 -31.17
CA GLU A 293 -16.38 34.66 -31.17
C GLU A 293 -15.55 35.63 -30.32
N GLN A 294 -15.15 35.22 -29.11
CA GLN A 294 -14.29 36.02 -28.23
C GLN A 294 -12.91 36.26 -28.88
N GLU A 295 -12.29 35.22 -29.43
CA GLU A 295 -11.02 35.32 -30.15
C GLU A 295 -11.13 36.28 -31.35
N LEU A 296 -12.22 36.23 -32.11
CA LEU A 296 -12.48 37.17 -33.21
C LEU A 296 -12.66 38.60 -32.73
N ALA A 297 -13.39 38.82 -31.65
CA ALA A 297 -13.59 40.15 -31.06
C ALA A 297 -12.26 40.80 -30.65
N GLU A 298 -11.29 40.01 -30.19
CA GLU A 298 -9.94 40.48 -29.86
C GLU A 298 -9.02 40.64 -31.09
N LEU A 299 -9.12 39.74 -32.08
CA LEU A 299 -8.26 39.74 -33.27
C LEU A 299 -8.63 40.84 -34.26
N GLU A 300 -9.92 41.16 -34.42
CA GLU A 300 -10.39 42.13 -35.42
C GLU A 300 -9.83 43.56 -35.22
N PRO A 301 -9.78 44.15 -34.01
CA PRO A 301 -9.10 45.44 -33.80
C PRO A 301 -7.58 45.34 -34.06
N ARG A 302 -6.93 44.24 -33.67
CA ARG A 302 -5.49 44.03 -33.92
C ARG A 302 -5.18 43.92 -35.42
N ARG A 303 -6.04 43.23 -36.18
CA ARG A 303 -5.95 43.10 -37.64
C ARG A 303 -6.08 44.46 -38.32
N ARG A 304 -7.05 45.27 -37.89
CA ARG A 304 -7.22 46.65 -38.40
C ARG A 304 -5.99 47.52 -38.12
N ALA A 305 -5.41 47.40 -36.92
CA ALA A 305 -4.18 48.11 -36.56
C ALA A 305 -2.96 47.63 -37.39
N ALA A 306 -2.78 46.32 -37.56
CA ALA A 306 -1.70 45.76 -38.38
C ALA A 306 -1.79 46.19 -39.85
N ALA A 307 -3.00 46.21 -40.43
CA ALA A 307 -3.22 46.72 -41.78
C ALA A 307 -2.87 48.21 -41.91
N ALA A 308 -3.07 49.02 -40.86
CA ALA A 308 -2.62 50.41 -40.85
C ALA A 308 -1.09 50.53 -40.84
N VAL A 309 -0.41 49.69 -40.04
CA VAL A 309 1.06 49.63 -40.01
C VAL A 309 1.64 49.24 -41.36
N VAL A 310 1.06 48.24 -42.05
CA VAL A 310 1.47 47.86 -43.42
C VAL A 310 1.38 49.05 -44.37
N ARG A 311 0.26 49.80 -44.36
CA ARG A 311 0.09 51.00 -45.21
C ARG A 311 1.15 52.06 -44.92
N THR A 312 1.46 52.31 -43.64
CA THR A 312 2.51 53.27 -43.25
C THR A 312 3.89 52.81 -43.71
N ALA A 313 4.22 51.52 -43.53
CA ALA A 313 5.50 50.94 -43.97
C ALA A 313 5.65 50.97 -45.50
N ALA A 314 4.59 50.67 -46.24
CA ALA A 314 4.57 50.73 -47.70
C ALA A 314 4.82 52.16 -48.21
N THR A 315 4.14 53.15 -47.61
CA THR A 315 4.38 54.57 -47.92
C THR A 315 5.84 54.97 -47.65
N ARG A 316 6.42 54.56 -46.50
CA ARG A 316 7.82 54.83 -46.19
C ARG A 316 8.77 54.19 -47.20
N HIS A 317 8.53 52.93 -47.57
CA HIS A 317 9.35 52.23 -48.56
C HIS A 317 9.30 52.94 -49.92
N ASN A 318 8.11 53.33 -50.39
CA ASN A 318 7.94 54.05 -51.65
C ASN A 318 8.65 55.42 -51.64
N LEU A 319 8.60 56.15 -50.52
CA LEU A 319 9.33 57.41 -50.35
C LEU A 319 10.85 57.20 -50.36
N ALA A 320 11.35 56.14 -49.70
CA ALA A 320 12.78 55.83 -49.71
C ALA A 320 13.28 55.45 -51.12
N VAL A 321 12.48 54.66 -51.87
CA VAL A 321 12.79 54.27 -53.25
C VAL A 321 12.83 55.49 -54.18
N SER A 322 11.86 56.40 -54.07
CA SER A 322 11.82 57.61 -54.89
C SER A 322 12.96 58.58 -54.55
N ALA A 323 13.30 58.73 -53.27
CA ALA A 323 14.46 59.51 -52.84
C ALA A 323 15.78 58.95 -53.39
N ARG A 324 15.97 57.62 -53.33
CA ARG A 324 17.15 56.97 -53.92
C ARG A 324 17.23 57.19 -55.43
N ALA A 325 16.11 57.08 -56.14
CA ALA A 325 16.05 57.33 -57.58
C ALA A 325 16.37 58.79 -57.95
N ALA A 326 16.01 59.77 -57.11
CA ALA A 326 16.41 61.15 -57.29
C ALA A 326 17.93 61.34 -57.14
N ILE A 327 18.55 60.75 -56.12
CA ILE A 327 20.00 60.82 -55.88
C ILE A 327 20.79 60.11 -56.98
N LEU A 328 20.29 58.98 -57.50
CA LEU A 328 20.91 58.29 -58.64
C LEU A 328 20.92 59.18 -59.89
N ARG A 329 19.83 59.89 -60.19
CA ARG A 329 19.79 60.85 -61.30
C ARG A 329 20.81 61.97 -61.12
N GLU A 330 20.88 62.56 -59.92
CA GLU A 330 21.89 63.58 -59.58
C GLU A 330 23.32 63.03 -59.76
N ARG A 331 23.56 61.76 -59.40
CA ARG A 331 24.85 61.09 -59.60
C ARG A 331 25.18 60.87 -61.09
N ASP A 332 24.20 60.50 -61.89
CA ASP A 332 24.35 60.25 -63.33
C ASP A 332 24.61 61.56 -64.10
N GLU A 333 23.97 62.66 -63.70
CA GLU A 333 24.23 64.01 -64.24
C GLU A 333 25.69 64.46 -64.00
N LEU A 334 26.36 63.91 -62.98
CA LEU A 334 27.77 64.17 -62.68
C LEU A 334 28.74 63.11 -63.21
N ALA A 335 28.29 62.20 -64.08
CA ALA A 335 29.14 61.14 -64.63
C ALA A 335 30.36 61.69 -65.38
N ASP A 336 30.16 62.72 -66.20
CA ASP A 336 31.24 63.35 -66.99
C ASP A 336 32.25 64.08 -66.08
N ALA A 337 31.76 64.79 -65.06
CA ALA A 337 32.61 65.45 -64.07
C ALA A 337 33.45 64.44 -63.27
N ARG A 338 32.87 63.28 -62.91
CA ARG A 338 33.58 62.19 -62.24
C ARG A 338 34.67 61.58 -63.13
N ALA A 339 34.37 61.31 -64.39
CA ALA A 339 35.37 60.83 -65.34
C ALA A 339 36.51 61.84 -65.55
N ALA A 340 36.16 63.13 -65.60
CA ALA A 340 37.13 64.22 -65.74
C ALA A 340 38.04 64.37 -64.52
N LEU A 341 37.51 64.29 -63.30
CA LEU A 341 38.31 64.32 -62.06
C LEU A 341 39.25 63.11 -61.95
N ALA A 342 38.77 61.90 -62.26
CA ALA A 342 39.63 60.72 -62.32
C ALA A 342 40.75 60.87 -63.37
N ARG A 343 40.45 61.52 -64.50
CA ARG A 343 41.44 61.83 -65.53
C ARG A 343 42.46 62.87 -65.05
N ILE A 344 42.03 63.89 -64.31
CA ILE A 344 42.92 64.88 -63.68
C ILE A 344 43.93 64.18 -62.77
N ASP A 345 43.48 63.29 -61.88
CA ASP A 345 44.37 62.57 -60.96
C ASP A 345 45.44 61.76 -61.71
N VAL A 346 45.05 61.06 -62.78
CA VAL A 346 45.97 60.30 -63.64
C VAL A 346 47.00 61.21 -64.32
N LEU A 347 46.55 62.35 -64.89
CA LEU A 347 47.42 63.30 -65.58
C LEU A 347 48.37 64.02 -64.62
N GLU A 348 47.93 64.34 -63.40
CA GLU A 348 48.78 64.93 -62.37
C GLU A 348 49.87 63.96 -61.90
N GLU A 349 49.56 62.67 -61.77
CA GLU A 349 50.57 61.65 -61.48
C GLU A 349 51.54 61.46 -62.66
N GLU A 350 51.07 61.55 -63.90
CA GLU A 350 51.93 61.53 -65.09
C GLU A 350 52.91 62.73 -65.09
N LEU A 351 52.44 63.95 -64.78
CA LEU A 351 53.31 65.12 -64.61
C LEU A 351 54.36 64.89 -63.52
N ARG A 352 53.96 64.39 -62.35
CA ARG A 352 54.88 64.06 -61.24
C ARG A 352 55.92 63.02 -61.66
N ARG A 353 55.54 62.04 -62.49
CA ARG A 353 56.46 61.02 -63.03
C ARG A 353 57.47 61.63 -63.99
N LEU A 354 57.02 62.46 -64.94
CA LEU A 354 57.87 63.16 -65.90
C LEU A 354 58.89 64.08 -65.20
N GLU A 355 58.46 64.80 -64.17
CA GLU A 355 59.36 65.66 -63.39
C GLU A 355 60.41 64.86 -62.61
N ARG A 356 60.04 63.70 -62.05
CA ARG A 356 61.00 62.80 -61.39
C ARG A 356 62.04 62.25 -62.36
N GLU A 357 61.62 61.81 -63.55
CA GLU A 357 62.52 61.32 -64.60
C GLU A 357 63.51 62.41 -65.03
N LEU A 358 63.01 63.63 -65.27
CA LEU A 358 63.85 64.74 -65.69
C LEU A 358 64.87 65.14 -64.62
N ARG A 359 64.46 65.17 -63.34
CA ARG A 359 65.37 65.40 -62.21
C ARG A 359 66.46 64.33 -62.15
N ARG A 360 66.11 63.05 -62.39
CA ARG A 360 67.10 61.95 -62.45
C ARG A 360 68.13 62.17 -63.56
N ARG A 361 67.68 62.51 -64.77
CA ARG A 361 68.58 62.80 -65.91
C ARG A 361 69.49 63.99 -65.64
N ARG A 362 68.99 65.05 -64.98
CA ARG A 362 69.81 66.20 -64.58
C ARG A 362 70.88 65.82 -63.55
N THR A 363 70.55 64.96 -62.58
CA THR A 363 71.55 64.45 -61.64
C THR A 363 72.60 63.57 -62.32
N GLU A 364 72.20 62.69 -63.25
CA GLU A 364 73.12 61.88 -64.06
C GLU A 364 74.11 62.77 -64.85
N GLN A 365 73.61 63.82 -65.51
CA GLN A 365 74.44 64.79 -66.23
C GLN A 365 75.39 65.55 -65.29
N ALA A 366 74.89 66.03 -64.15
CA ALA A 366 75.72 66.74 -63.18
C ALA A 366 76.87 65.87 -62.65
N VAL A 367 76.60 64.59 -62.40
CA VAL A 367 77.59 63.59 -62.02
C VAL A 367 78.60 63.37 -63.14
N ALA A 368 78.17 63.16 -64.39
CA ALA A 368 79.06 63.00 -65.54
C ALA A 368 79.99 64.22 -65.75
N ARG A 369 79.45 65.45 -65.64
CA ARG A 369 80.21 66.71 -65.70
C ARG A 369 81.21 66.84 -64.55
N HIS A 370 80.83 66.45 -63.34
CA HIS A 370 81.71 66.46 -62.18
C HIS A 370 82.91 65.53 -62.39
N TRP A 371 82.66 64.29 -62.85
CA TRP A 371 83.71 63.32 -63.15
C TRP A 371 84.63 63.74 -64.29
N ALA A 372 84.10 64.42 -65.31
CA ALA A 372 84.89 64.95 -66.42
C ALA A 372 85.84 66.10 -66.01
N ARG A 373 85.53 66.85 -64.95
CA ARG A 373 86.37 67.95 -64.44
C ARG A 373 87.47 67.49 -63.48
N ARG A 374 87.37 66.26 -62.94
CA ARG A 374 88.34 65.73 -61.97
C ARG A 374 89.62 65.29 -62.69
N ARG A 375 90.79 65.58 -62.11
CA ARG A 375 92.12 65.29 -62.70
C ARG A 375 92.21 63.79 -63.04
N ALA A 376 92.41 63.47 -64.31
CA ALA A 376 92.58 62.09 -64.79
C ALA A 376 94.04 61.88 -65.20
N ASP A 377 94.63 60.78 -64.73
CA ASP A 377 96.07 60.53 -64.74
C ASP A 377 96.60 60.17 -66.14
N ASN A 378 95.72 59.85 -67.10
CA ASN A 378 96.11 59.61 -68.48
C ASN A 378 95.23 60.39 -69.48
N TRP A 379 95.77 60.62 -70.68
CA TRP A 379 95.12 61.37 -71.76
C TRP A 379 93.83 60.68 -72.25
N LEU A 380 93.81 59.35 -72.35
CA LEU A 380 92.68 58.61 -72.91
C LEU A 380 91.44 58.71 -72.01
N ASP A 381 91.61 58.64 -70.70
CA ASP A 381 90.55 58.75 -69.70
C ASP A 381 89.95 60.17 -69.67
N ARG A 382 90.77 61.21 -69.93
CA ARG A 382 90.26 62.59 -70.14
C ARG A 382 89.38 62.71 -71.38
N VAL A 383 89.74 62.07 -72.49
CA VAL A 383 88.96 62.11 -73.73
C VAL A 383 87.66 61.31 -73.58
N TRP A 384 87.70 60.13 -72.96
CA TRP A 384 86.52 59.30 -72.70
C TRP A 384 85.52 59.98 -71.78
N ARG A 385 85.96 60.52 -70.63
CA ARG A 385 85.07 61.24 -69.70
C ARG A 385 84.47 62.51 -70.29
N ARG A 386 85.22 63.20 -71.16
CA ARG A 386 84.69 64.37 -71.90
C ARG A 386 83.60 63.95 -72.88
N ARG A 387 83.80 62.84 -73.60
CA ARG A 387 82.81 62.29 -74.52
C ARG A 387 81.58 61.77 -73.79
N GLU A 388 81.75 61.17 -72.62
CA GLU A 388 80.65 60.70 -71.76
C GLU A 388 79.83 61.88 -71.19
N ALA A 389 80.47 62.97 -70.77
CA ALA A 389 79.78 64.20 -70.39
C ALA A 389 79.05 64.86 -71.57
N GLU A 390 79.62 64.83 -72.78
CA GLU A 390 78.93 65.32 -73.99
C GLU A 390 77.74 64.46 -74.39
N VAL A 391 77.82 63.13 -74.22
CA VAL A 391 76.69 62.22 -74.43
C VAL A 391 75.60 62.50 -73.40
N ALA A 392 75.96 62.63 -72.11
CA ALA A 392 75.02 62.99 -71.06
C ALA A 392 74.37 64.37 -71.29
N ASP A 393 75.10 65.34 -71.84
CA ASP A 393 74.56 66.65 -72.22
C ASP A 393 73.56 66.54 -73.38
N ARG A 394 73.85 65.73 -74.40
CA ARG A 394 72.92 65.48 -75.53
C ARG A 394 71.69 64.71 -75.09
N ASP A 395 71.87 63.70 -74.25
CA ASP A 395 70.79 62.87 -73.72
C ASP A 395 69.88 63.68 -72.80
N LEU A 396 70.43 64.56 -71.96
CA LEU A 396 69.61 65.50 -71.19
C LEU A 396 68.87 66.48 -72.11
N ALA A 397 69.54 67.09 -73.10
CA ALA A 397 68.88 68.02 -74.02
C ALA A 397 67.80 67.34 -74.88
N LYS A 398 67.93 66.04 -75.16
CA LYS A 398 66.89 65.23 -75.80
C LYS A 398 65.74 64.96 -74.82
N ALA A 399 66.03 64.50 -73.61
CA ALA A 399 65.04 64.25 -72.57
C ALA A 399 64.28 65.52 -72.16
N GLU A 400 64.93 66.68 -72.12
CA GLU A 400 64.29 67.98 -71.85
C GLU A 400 63.28 68.35 -72.94
N ARG A 401 63.61 68.11 -74.22
CA ARG A 401 62.67 68.33 -75.33
C ARG A 401 61.48 67.38 -75.28
N GLU A 402 61.74 66.08 -75.17
CA GLU A 402 60.69 65.07 -75.09
C GLU A 402 59.78 65.27 -73.85
N THR A 403 60.38 65.61 -72.71
CA THR A 403 59.63 65.90 -71.48
C THR A 403 58.84 67.20 -71.61
N ALA A 404 59.37 68.24 -72.26
CA ALA A 404 58.66 69.49 -72.49
C ALA A 404 57.46 69.29 -73.42
N GLU A 405 57.62 68.57 -74.53
CA GLU A 405 56.53 68.23 -75.44
C GLU A 405 55.44 67.42 -74.74
N ARG A 406 55.83 66.37 -73.99
CA ARG A 406 54.88 65.56 -73.24
C ARG A 406 54.21 66.35 -72.12
N ARG A 407 54.95 67.21 -71.41
CA ARG A 407 54.41 68.10 -70.37
C ARG A 407 53.37 69.05 -70.96
N SER A 408 53.65 69.66 -72.13
CA SER A 408 52.67 70.53 -72.80
C SER A 408 51.42 69.77 -73.22
N ALA A 409 51.56 68.54 -73.75
CA ALA A 409 50.41 67.70 -74.09
C ALA A 409 49.58 67.34 -72.85
N VAL A 410 50.22 66.90 -71.76
CA VAL A 410 49.54 66.55 -70.51
C VAL A 410 48.91 67.80 -69.86
N GLN A 411 49.55 68.96 -69.92
CA GLN A 411 48.98 70.22 -69.43
C GLN A 411 47.75 70.65 -70.23
N TRP A 412 47.75 70.45 -71.55
CA TRP A 412 46.58 70.71 -72.38
C TRP A 412 45.42 69.76 -72.04
N GLU A 413 45.70 68.46 -71.89
CA GLU A 413 44.70 67.49 -71.43
C GLU A 413 44.18 67.81 -70.03
N LEU A 414 45.03 68.32 -69.13
CA LEU A 414 44.65 68.72 -67.78
C LEU A 414 43.69 69.92 -67.80
N LEU A 415 43.92 70.90 -68.69
CA LEU A 415 43.02 72.03 -68.89
C LEU A 415 41.65 71.59 -69.44
N GLN A 416 41.65 70.68 -70.42
CA GLN A 416 40.42 70.11 -70.98
C GLN A 416 39.64 69.33 -69.91
N ALA A 417 40.31 68.47 -69.14
CA ALA A 417 39.68 67.71 -68.06
C ALA A 417 39.15 68.65 -66.95
N ARG A 418 39.86 69.72 -66.59
CA ARG A 418 39.37 70.74 -65.65
C ARG A 418 38.16 71.52 -66.19
N SER A 419 38.11 71.80 -67.48
CA SER A 419 36.94 72.43 -68.11
C SER A 419 35.70 71.54 -68.05
N VAL A 420 35.84 70.22 -68.18
CA VAL A 420 34.73 69.26 -68.09
C VAL A 420 34.29 69.05 -66.64
N ALA A 421 35.23 69.02 -65.68
CA ALA A 421 34.91 68.95 -64.26
C ALA A 421 34.17 70.21 -63.75
N GLY A 422 34.43 71.37 -64.35
CA GLY A 422 33.76 72.63 -64.01
C GLY A 422 34.01 73.04 -62.55
N THR A 423 32.94 73.30 -61.80
CA THR A 423 32.98 73.65 -60.37
C THR A 423 32.87 72.45 -59.44
N VAL A 424 32.73 71.23 -59.97
CA VAL A 424 32.52 70.01 -59.18
C VAL A 424 33.83 69.56 -58.58
N THR A 425 33.85 69.35 -57.27
CA THR A 425 35.01 68.86 -56.54
C THR A 425 34.91 67.38 -56.20
N ALA A 426 36.04 66.77 -55.84
CA ALA A 426 36.05 65.41 -55.29
C ALA A 426 35.19 65.28 -54.01
N ALA A 427 35.06 66.35 -53.23
CA ALA A 427 34.22 66.38 -52.03
C ALA A 427 32.72 66.34 -52.38
N ASP A 428 32.29 66.99 -53.46
CA ASP A 428 30.90 66.98 -53.92
C ASP A 428 30.49 65.57 -54.39
N LEU A 429 31.36 64.89 -55.13
CA LEU A 429 31.14 63.50 -55.54
C LEU A 429 31.08 62.55 -54.34
N ALA A 430 31.99 62.71 -53.37
CA ALA A 430 31.97 61.93 -52.13
C ALA A 430 30.70 62.17 -51.31
N ALA A 431 30.20 63.41 -51.26
CA ALA A 431 28.95 63.75 -50.59
C ALA A 431 27.72 63.11 -51.26
N ILE A 432 27.69 63.05 -52.59
CA ILE A 432 26.63 62.36 -53.34
C ILE A 432 26.70 60.84 -53.13
N ASP A 433 27.89 60.26 -53.16
CA ASP A 433 28.08 58.83 -52.93
C ASP A 433 27.69 58.44 -51.48
N ALA A 434 28.01 59.27 -50.48
CA ALA A 434 27.55 59.09 -49.10
C ALA A 434 26.01 59.17 -49.00
N ARG A 435 25.39 60.19 -49.61
CA ARG A 435 23.91 60.30 -49.66
C ARG A 435 23.27 59.09 -50.35
N LEU A 436 23.89 58.53 -51.38
CA LEU A 436 23.40 57.34 -52.07
C LEU A 436 23.46 56.10 -51.18
N VAL A 437 24.55 55.93 -50.42
CA VAL A 437 24.68 54.85 -49.42
C VAL A 437 23.60 54.97 -48.35
N ASP A 438 23.39 56.17 -47.81
CA ASP A 438 22.35 56.44 -46.81
C ASP A 438 20.95 56.15 -47.36
N ALA A 439 20.64 56.61 -48.58
CA ALA A 439 19.37 56.33 -49.23
C ALA A 439 19.18 54.85 -49.54
N HIS A 440 20.25 54.12 -49.89
CA HIS A 440 20.19 52.68 -50.07
C HIS A 440 19.88 51.95 -48.76
N ASN A 441 20.55 52.32 -47.67
CA ASN A 441 20.31 51.76 -46.35
C ASN A 441 18.87 52.04 -45.87
N GLU A 442 18.34 53.24 -46.12
CA GLU A 442 16.95 53.57 -45.79
C GLU A 442 15.95 52.73 -46.59
N VAL A 443 16.20 52.48 -47.89
CA VAL A 443 15.37 51.57 -48.69
C VAL A 443 15.36 50.16 -48.11
N LEU A 444 16.53 49.63 -47.72
CA LEU A 444 16.64 48.30 -47.11
C LEU A 444 15.92 48.23 -45.76
N ALA A 445 16.08 49.25 -44.92
CA ALA A 445 15.41 49.34 -43.63
C ALA A 445 13.87 49.40 -43.80
N ALA A 446 13.38 50.25 -44.71
CA ALA A 446 11.95 50.38 -45.00
C ALA A 446 11.37 49.11 -45.64
N ALA A 447 12.11 48.43 -46.52
CA ALA A 447 11.71 47.14 -47.09
C ALA A 447 11.59 46.06 -46.00
N THR A 448 12.56 45.99 -45.10
CA THR A 448 12.53 45.05 -43.97
C THR A 448 11.35 45.31 -43.04
N GLN A 449 11.04 46.58 -42.76
CA GLN A 449 9.87 46.95 -41.96
C GLN A 449 8.55 46.58 -42.66
N LEU A 450 8.46 46.77 -43.98
CA LEU A 450 7.27 46.39 -44.75
C LEU A 450 7.05 44.87 -44.70
N VAL A 451 8.07 44.07 -45.01
CA VAL A 451 7.98 42.59 -44.96
C VAL A 451 7.56 42.08 -43.58
N ARG A 452 8.10 42.67 -42.51
CA ARG A 452 7.70 42.30 -41.13
C ARG A 452 6.25 42.68 -40.83
N ALA A 453 5.80 43.86 -41.27
CA ALA A 453 4.43 44.30 -41.09
C ALA A 453 3.44 43.42 -41.87
N GLU A 454 3.79 43.02 -43.09
CA GLU A 454 2.99 42.12 -43.93
C GLU A 454 2.87 40.73 -43.30
N ALA A 455 4.00 40.14 -42.88
CA ALA A 455 4.00 38.83 -42.24
C ALA A 455 3.12 38.81 -40.96
N TYR A 456 3.19 39.86 -40.13
CA TYR A 456 2.35 39.97 -38.94
C TYR A 456 0.87 40.16 -39.27
N ALA A 457 0.55 40.95 -40.30
CA ALA A 457 -0.83 41.13 -40.76
C ALA A 457 -1.42 39.83 -41.34
N GLU A 458 -0.62 39.05 -42.08
CA GLU A 458 -0.98 37.74 -42.62
C GLU A 458 -1.22 36.72 -41.50
N GLU A 459 -0.34 36.66 -40.48
CA GLU A 459 -0.52 35.78 -39.33
C GLU A 459 -1.86 36.07 -38.61
N LEU A 460 -2.14 37.34 -38.33
CA LEU A 460 -3.40 37.75 -37.71
C LEU A 460 -4.61 37.45 -38.59
N ALA A 461 -4.48 37.60 -39.91
CA ALA A 461 -5.54 37.27 -40.86
C ALA A 461 -5.82 35.76 -40.88
N ALA A 462 -4.78 34.92 -40.91
CA ALA A 462 -4.89 33.47 -40.87
C ALA A 462 -5.54 32.98 -39.56
N ARG A 463 -5.15 33.55 -38.42
CA ARG A 463 -5.78 33.25 -37.12
C ARG A 463 -7.25 33.66 -37.06
N ALA A 464 -7.57 34.86 -37.56
CA ALA A 464 -8.96 35.31 -37.64
C ALA A 464 -9.79 34.39 -38.56
N GLU A 465 -9.25 33.96 -39.69
CA GLU A 465 -9.95 33.05 -40.60
C GLU A 465 -10.15 31.66 -39.98
N ALA A 466 -9.13 31.12 -39.31
CA ALA A 466 -9.25 29.87 -38.56
C ALA A 466 -10.28 29.95 -37.42
N ALA A 467 -10.47 31.13 -36.82
CA ALA A 467 -11.55 31.36 -35.86
C ALA A 467 -12.93 31.44 -36.55
N ARG A 468 -13.05 32.09 -37.73
CA ARG A 468 -14.31 32.12 -38.50
C ARG A 468 -14.76 30.74 -38.97
N LEU A 469 -13.82 29.89 -39.41
CA LEU A 469 -14.11 28.53 -39.87
C LEU A 469 -14.70 27.63 -38.77
N ARG A 470 -14.53 27.97 -37.49
CA ARG A 470 -15.16 27.25 -36.37
C ARG A 470 -16.68 27.53 -36.25
N GLY A 471 -17.19 28.55 -36.95
CA GLY A 471 -18.60 28.91 -37.01
C GLY A 471 -19.03 29.93 -35.94
N ALA A 472 -20.06 30.71 -36.24
CA ALA A 472 -20.63 31.66 -35.30
C ALA A 472 -21.46 30.95 -34.22
N PRO A 473 -21.33 31.33 -32.94
CA PRO A 473 -22.18 30.79 -31.88
C PRO A 473 -23.62 31.28 -32.08
N THR A 474 -24.57 30.37 -31.83
CA THR A 474 -26.00 30.70 -31.71
C THR A 474 -26.32 31.13 -30.28
N ASP A 475 -27.47 31.78 -30.06
CA ASP A 475 -27.92 32.10 -28.68
C ASP A 475 -28.08 30.83 -27.84
N ALA A 476 -28.56 29.74 -28.47
CA ALA A 476 -28.63 28.42 -27.84
C ALA A 476 -27.24 27.88 -27.42
N ASP A 477 -26.17 28.16 -28.18
CA ASP A 477 -24.81 27.77 -27.79
C ASP A 477 -24.34 28.55 -26.55
N ARG A 478 -24.61 29.86 -26.50
CA ARG A 478 -24.24 30.70 -25.36
C ARG A 478 -25.00 30.29 -24.10
N GLU A 479 -26.29 30.02 -24.23
CA GLU A 479 -27.12 29.51 -23.13
C GLU A 479 -26.65 28.14 -22.66
N LEU A 480 -26.36 27.20 -23.57
CA LEU A 480 -25.86 25.87 -23.23
C LEU A 480 -24.54 25.94 -22.46
N VAL A 481 -23.57 26.72 -22.95
CA VAL A 481 -22.26 26.88 -22.29
C VAL A 481 -22.42 27.53 -20.92
N ALA A 482 -23.17 28.63 -20.83
CA ALA A 482 -23.38 29.34 -19.57
C ALA A 482 -24.13 28.50 -18.53
N ALA A 483 -25.14 27.73 -18.95
CA ALA A 483 -25.86 26.81 -18.07
C ALA A 483 -24.95 25.66 -17.59
N ALA A 484 -24.22 25.02 -18.50
CA ALA A 484 -23.31 23.92 -18.17
C ALA A 484 -22.18 24.35 -17.22
N GLU A 485 -21.63 25.56 -17.40
CA GLU A 485 -20.59 26.11 -16.51
C GLU A 485 -21.14 26.48 -15.13
N ARG A 486 -22.33 27.11 -15.08
CA ARG A 486 -22.99 27.47 -13.81
C ARG A 486 -23.23 26.23 -12.93
N ASP A 487 -23.63 25.13 -13.55
CA ASP A 487 -23.90 23.88 -12.86
C ASP A 487 -22.66 22.99 -12.68
N GLY A 488 -21.50 23.40 -13.23
CA GLY A 488 -20.24 22.66 -13.13
C GLY A 488 -20.26 21.29 -13.83
N LEU A 489 -21.08 21.12 -14.87
CA LEU A 489 -21.29 19.85 -15.56
C LEU A 489 -20.01 19.28 -16.23
N PRO A 490 -19.16 20.08 -16.91
CA PRO A 490 -17.93 19.57 -17.54
C PRO A 490 -16.97 18.92 -16.52
N ALA A 491 -16.77 19.56 -15.37
CA ALA A 491 -15.92 19.03 -14.31
C ALA A 491 -16.48 17.72 -13.71
N ARG A 492 -17.80 17.63 -13.55
CA ARG A 492 -18.49 16.40 -13.12
C ARG A 492 -18.36 15.29 -14.16
N TYR A 493 -18.47 15.61 -15.46
CA TYR A 493 -18.29 14.65 -16.54
C TYR A 493 -16.87 14.09 -16.60
N GLU A 494 -15.85 14.94 -16.47
CA GLU A 494 -14.46 14.49 -16.36
C GLU A 494 -14.22 13.60 -15.13
N ARG A 495 -14.84 13.94 -13.99
CA ARG A 495 -14.76 13.13 -12.77
C ARG A 495 -15.39 11.75 -13.00
N LEU A 496 -16.56 11.68 -13.63
CA LEU A 496 -17.22 10.43 -14.01
C LEU A 496 -16.34 9.58 -14.94
N LEU A 497 -15.72 10.19 -15.96
CA LEU A 497 -14.80 9.48 -16.87
C LEU A 497 -13.56 8.96 -16.14
N ARG A 498 -12.98 9.75 -15.23
CA ARG A 498 -11.83 9.32 -14.40
C ARG A 498 -12.19 8.11 -13.53
N LEU A 499 -13.36 8.13 -12.89
CA LEU A 499 -13.85 7.00 -12.08
C LEU A 499 -14.10 5.75 -12.96
N ARG A 500 -14.76 5.92 -14.11
CA ARG A 500 -15.02 4.82 -15.05
C ARG A 500 -13.73 4.20 -15.63
N ARG A 501 -12.68 5.00 -15.89
CA ARG A 501 -11.37 4.51 -16.36
C ARG A 501 -10.60 3.73 -15.29
N ARG A 502 -10.75 4.11 -14.01
CA ARG A 502 -10.10 3.41 -12.88
C ARG A 502 -10.82 2.11 -12.52
N ARG A 503 -12.12 2.02 -12.79
CA ARG A 503 -12.90 0.80 -12.62
C ARG A 503 -12.49 -0.23 -13.70
N PRO A 504 -12.23 -1.49 -13.34
CA PRO A 504 -12.00 -2.52 -14.33
C PRO A 504 -13.25 -2.64 -15.22
N SER A 505 -13.01 -2.66 -16.53
CA SER A 505 -13.99 -2.36 -17.59
C SER A 505 -15.13 -3.37 -17.75
N SER A 506 -15.19 -4.43 -16.95
CA SER A 506 -16.17 -5.50 -17.08
C SER A 506 -16.61 -6.05 -15.73
N ALA A 507 -17.90 -6.33 -15.59
CA ALA A 507 -18.44 -7.13 -14.50
C ALA A 507 -17.69 -8.48 -14.35
N ALA A 508 -17.13 -9.03 -15.44
CA ALA A 508 -16.31 -10.23 -15.40
C ALA A 508 -15.00 -10.04 -14.62
N ALA A 509 -14.39 -8.84 -14.65
CA ALA A 509 -13.17 -8.58 -13.89
C ALA A 509 -13.43 -8.46 -12.38
N LEU A 510 -14.53 -7.80 -11.99
CA LEU A 510 -15.00 -7.79 -10.60
C LEU A 510 -15.39 -9.20 -10.13
N GLY A 511 -16.06 -9.97 -10.97
CA GLY A 511 -16.37 -11.38 -10.72
C GLY A 511 -15.12 -12.23 -10.50
N ARG A 512 -14.05 -12.02 -11.29
CA ARG A 512 -12.75 -12.69 -11.10
C ARG A 512 -12.09 -12.31 -9.77
N LEU A 513 -12.06 -11.01 -9.41
CA LEU A 513 -11.48 -10.57 -8.14
C LEU A 513 -12.27 -11.12 -6.94
N SER A 514 -13.60 -11.14 -7.02
CA SER A 514 -14.45 -11.75 -5.99
C SER A 514 -14.21 -13.26 -5.87
N ALA A 515 -14.12 -13.97 -7.00
CA ALA A 515 -13.79 -15.39 -7.00
C ALA A 515 -12.38 -15.67 -6.47
N GLU A 516 -11.39 -14.84 -6.80
CA GLU A 516 -10.03 -14.94 -6.27
C GLU A 516 -10.01 -14.70 -4.75
N HIS A 517 -10.69 -13.66 -4.27
CA HIS A 517 -10.82 -13.37 -2.85
C HIS A 517 -11.42 -14.55 -2.08
N HIS A 518 -12.52 -15.12 -2.60
CA HIS A 518 -13.16 -16.29 -2.02
C HIS A 518 -12.26 -17.54 -2.06
N ALA A 519 -11.59 -17.80 -3.19
CA ALA A 519 -10.67 -18.94 -3.31
C ALA A 519 -9.49 -18.84 -2.33
N LEU A 520 -8.95 -17.63 -2.11
CA LEU A 520 -7.91 -17.40 -1.10
C LEU A 520 -8.43 -17.64 0.32
N ALA A 521 -9.64 -17.19 0.63
CA ALA A 521 -10.28 -17.43 1.93
C ALA A 521 -10.48 -18.93 2.19
N VAL A 522 -10.97 -19.69 1.20
CA VAL A 522 -11.16 -21.14 1.31
C VAL A 522 -9.83 -21.87 1.52
N ARG A 523 -8.77 -21.48 0.79
CA ARG A 523 -7.43 -22.07 0.97
C ARG A 523 -6.87 -21.77 2.35
N ALA A 524 -6.99 -20.52 2.82
CA ALA A 524 -6.56 -20.14 4.15
C ALA A 524 -7.29 -20.95 5.23
N ALA A 525 -8.61 -21.08 5.15
CA ALA A 525 -9.38 -21.90 6.09
C ALA A 525 -8.94 -23.38 6.09
N GLN A 526 -8.73 -23.98 4.91
CA GLN A 526 -8.24 -25.36 4.81
C GLN A 526 -6.85 -25.54 5.42
N GLN A 527 -5.95 -24.58 5.21
CA GLN A 527 -4.60 -24.61 5.75
C GLN A 527 -4.59 -24.38 7.26
N ARG A 528 -5.39 -23.45 7.78
CA ARG A 528 -5.59 -23.26 9.23
C ARG A 528 -6.16 -24.51 9.88
N ALA A 529 -7.17 -25.16 9.28
CA ALA A 529 -7.72 -26.40 9.80
C ALA A 529 -6.65 -27.51 9.92
N ARG A 530 -5.79 -27.68 8.91
CA ARG A 530 -4.66 -28.61 8.96
C ARG A 530 -3.64 -28.23 10.03
N ALA A 531 -3.24 -26.97 10.07
CA ALA A 531 -2.30 -26.44 11.05
C ALA A 531 -2.79 -26.66 12.49
N ARG A 532 -4.09 -26.44 12.76
CA ARG A 532 -4.67 -26.68 14.09
C ARG A 532 -4.49 -28.12 14.54
N VAL A 533 -4.76 -29.10 13.66
CA VAL A 533 -4.57 -30.52 13.97
C VAL A 533 -3.09 -30.81 14.28
N GLU A 534 -2.17 -30.35 13.43
CA GLU A 534 -0.73 -30.56 13.63
C GLU A 534 -0.21 -29.93 14.93
N ILE A 535 -0.65 -28.71 15.25
CA ILE A 535 -0.29 -27.99 16.48
C ILE A 535 -0.80 -28.78 17.70
N ILE A 536 -2.06 -29.24 17.68
CA ILE A 536 -2.64 -30.04 18.75
C ILE A 536 -1.86 -31.35 18.95
N GLU A 537 -1.50 -32.03 17.87
CA GLU A 537 -0.74 -33.29 17.92
C GLU A 537 0.68 -33.11 18.49
N ARG A 538 1.33 -31.98 18.22
CA ARG A 538 2.70 -31.70 18.68
C ARG A 538 2.77 -31.04 20.07
N ALA A 539 1.68 -30.47 20.57
CA ALA A 539 1.66 -29.78 21.86
C ALA A 539 2.11 -30.69 23.02
N ALA A 540 2.97 -30.15 23.88
CA ALA A 540 3.41 -30.80 25.12
C ALA A 540 2.33 -30.65 26.20
N VAL A 541 1.68 -29.49 26.28
CA VAL A 541 0.50 -29.28 27.13
C VAL A 541 -0.63 -28.75 26.28
N LEU A 542 -1.74 -29.49 26.24
CA LEU A 542 -2.97 -29.06 25.60
C LEU A 542 -3.97 -28.65 26.67
N ALA A 543 -4.39 -27.40 26.67
CA ALA A 543 -5.29 -26.82 27.65
C ALA A 543 -6.65 -26.46 27.01
N THR A 544 -7.74 -27.02 27.54
CA THR A 544 -9.10 -26.71 27.05
C THR A 544 -10.15 -27.01 28.12
N THR A 545 -11.42 -26.70 27.87
CA THR A 545 -12.49 -27.08 28.79
C THR A 545 -12.85 -28.56 28.63
N VAL A 546 -13.38 -29.21 29.68
CA VAL A 546 -13.76 -30.63 29.56
C VAL A 546 -14.79 -30.83 28.45
N ALA A 547 -15.77 -29.95 28.34
CA ALA A 547 -16.78 -29.99 27.29
C ALA A 547 -16.16 -29.90 25.87
N ALA A 548 -15.21 -28.98 25.65
CA ALA A 548 -14.54 -28.83 24.36
C ALA A 548 -13.56 -29.98 24.04
N ALA A 549 -13.08 -30.70 25.06
CA ALA A 549 -12.10 -31.76 24.89
C ALA A 549 -12.59 -32.91 24.00
N ALA A 550 -13.90 -33.15 23.96
CA ALA A 550 -14.51 -34.19 23.13
C ALA A 550 -14.44 -33.88 21.62
N ALA A 551 -14.36 -32.59 21.26
CA ALA A 551 -14.24 -32.14 19.87
C ALA A 551 -12.79 -32.15 19.35
N LEU A 552 -11.81 -32.42 20.23
CA LEU A 552 -10.41 -32.51 19.83
C LEU A 552 -10.15 -33.72 18.91
N PRO A 553 -9.14 -33.64 18.03
CA PRO A 553 -8.68 -34.78 17.26
C PRO A 553 -8.36 -36.01 18.14
N PRO A 554 -8.57 -37.23 17.64
CA PRO A 554 -8.25 -38.44 18.37
C PRO A 554 -6.76 -38.47 18.71
N GLY A 555 -6.43 -38.85 19.95
CA GLY A 555 -5.05 -38.88 20.41
C GLY A 555 -4.96 -39.22 21.90
N ARG A 556 -3.84 -39.83 22.29
CA ARG A 556 -3.53 -40.16 23.68
C ARG A 556 -2.58 -39.14 24.28
N PHE A 557 -2.71 -38.93 25.59
CA PHE A 557 -1.83 -38.12 26.42
C PHE A 557 -1.20 -39.01 27.47
N ASP A 558 0.03 -38.72 27.89
CA ASP A 558 0.66 -39.45 28.98
C ASP A 558 -0.11 -39.24 30.29
N VAL A 559 -0.56 -38.01 30.52
CA VAL A 559 -1.27 -37.60 31.73
C VAL A 559 -2.49 -36.74 31.39
N VAL A 560 -3.60 -36.99 32.05
CA VAL A 560 -4.81 -36.15 32.00
C VAL A 560 -5.04 -35.52 33.38
N LEU A 561 -5.11 -34.19 33.44
CA LEU A 561 -5.38 -33.44 34.65
C LEU A 561 -6.70 -32.69 34.47
N VAL A 562 -7.66 -32.88 35.38
CA VAL A 562 -8.97 -32.24 35.31
C VAL A 562 -9.20 -31.36 36.53
N GLU A 563 -9.23 -30.04 36.35
CA GLU A 563 -9.54 -29.06 37.38
C GLU A 563 -11.04 -28.73 37.40
N GLY A 564 -11.67 -28.94 38.54
CA GLY A 564 -13.11 -28.74 38.71
C GLY A 564 -13.96 -29.95 38.32
N ALA A 565 -13.42 -31.16 38.40
CA ALA A 565 -14.10 -32.42 38.04
C ALA A 565 -15.38 -32.70 38.87
N ALA A 566 -15.53 -32.09 40.05
CA ALA A 566 -16.75 -32.16 40.85
C ALA A 566 -17.90 -31.27 40.31
N ALA A 567 -17.65 -30.44 39.30
CA ALA A 567 -18.65 -29.59 38.65
C ALA A 567 -18.89 -29.98 37.18
N VAL A 568 -18.43 -31.16 36.77
CA VAL A 568 -18.45 -31.63 35.38
C VAL A 568 -19.18 -32.99 35.31
N PRO A 569 -20.02 -33.22 34.28
CA PRO A 569 -20.68 -34.50 34.06
C PRO A 569 -19.68 -35.68 34.01
N LEU A 570 -20.06 -36.82 34.60
CA LEU A 570 -19.23 -38.02 34.61
C LEU A 570 -18.88 -38.50 33.18
N ALA A 571 -19.83 -38.44 32.24
CA ALA A 571 -19.62 -38.84 30.85
C ALA A 571 -18.50 -38.02 30.18
N GLU A 572 -18.45 -36.71 30.43
CA GLU A 572 -17.38 -35.82 29.92
C GLU A 572 -16.02 -36.19 30.53
N VAL A 573 -15.99 -36.43 31.84
CA VAL A 573 -14.77 -36.87 32.54
C VAL A 573 -14.28 -38.22 32.00
N LEU A 574 -15.18 -39.17 31.74
CA LEU A 574 -14.82 -40.48 31.20
C LEU A 574 -14.22 -40.39 29.79
N ALA A 575 -14.82 -39.58 28.92
CA ALA A 575 -14.29 -39.32 27.59
C ALA A 575 -12.88 -38.70 27.65
N ALA A 576 -12.63 -37.81 28.62
CA ALA A 576 -11.31 -37.24 28.86
C ALA A 576 -10.31 -38.26 29.42
N VAL A 577 -10.67 -38.99 30.48
CA VAL A 577 -9.82 -40.00 31.14
C VAL A 577 -9.48 -41.15 30.19
N ALA A 578 -10.36 -41.48 29.25
CA ALA A 578 -10.08 -42.49 28.23
C ALA A 578 -8.88 -42.14 27.33
N ARG A 579 -8.48 -40.87 27.28
CA ARG A 579 -7.31 -40.39 26.53
C ARG A 579 -6.01 -40.50 27.34
N ALA A 580 -6.08 -40.85 28.62
CA ALA A 580 -4.92 -41.00 29.48
C ALA A 580 -4.13 -42.28 29.17
N GLY A 581 -2.80 -42.14 29.18
CA GLY A 581 -1.84 -43.20 28.95
C GLY A 581 -1.37 -43.83 30.25
N SER A 582 -0.87 -43.01 31.16
CA SER A 582 -0.19 -43.44 32.38
C SER A 582 -0.83 -42.94 33.68
N ALA A 583 -1.40 -41.74 33.69
CA ALA A 583 -2.04 -41.18 34.87
C ALA A 583 -3.24 -40.29 34.53
N ALA A 584 -4.23 -40.28 35.42
CA ALA A 584 -5.36 -39.36 35.37
C ALA A 584 -5.66 -38.85 36.78
N VAL A 585 -5.70 -37.52 36.95
CA VAL A 585 -5.96 -36.91 38.27
C VAL A 585 -7.10 -35.91 38.17
N LEU A 586 -8.11 -36.13 39.02
CA LEU A 586 -9.36 -35.37 39.03
C LEU A 586 -9.42 -34.48 40.27
N PHE A 587 -9.26 -33.18 40.08
CA PHE A 587 -9.35 -32.18 41.14
C PHE A 587 -10.77 -31.66 41.25
N GLY A 588 -11.35 -31.63 42.43
CA GLY A 588 -12.71 -31.16 42.61
C GLY A 588 -13.08 -30.80 44.04
N ASP A 589 -14.12 -29.98 44.14
CA ASP A 589 -14.77 -29.58 45.38
C ASP A 589 -16.25 -29.97 45.32
N PHE A 590 -16.60 -31.14 45.85
CA PHE A 590 -17.99 -31.64 45.83
C PHE A 590 -18.92 -30.83 46.76
N GLN A 591 -18.37 -29.91 47.57
CA GLN A 591 -19.18 -29.01 48.39
C GLN A 591 -19.68 -27.78 47.61
N ARG A 592 -19.20 -27.59 46.38
CA ARG A 592 -19.70 -26.57 45.45
C ARG A 592 -20.81 -27.13 44.57
N PRO A 593 -21.60 -26.25 43.93
CA PRO A 593 -22.64 -26.70 43.00
C PRO A 593 -22.06 -27.62 41.91
N GLY A 594 -22.78 -28.71 41.63
CA GLY A 594 -22.43 -29.68 40.60
C GLY A 594 -22.64 -29.17 39.17
N PRO A 595 -22.74 -30.08 38.18
CA PRO A 595 -22.80 -29.74 36.77
C PRO A 595 -23.92 -28.74 36.41
N ARG A 596 -23.56 -27.73 35.61
CA ARG A 596 -24.51 -26.73 35.09
C ARG A 596 -25.26 -27.30 33.88
N LEU A 597 -26.37 -27.99 34.15
CA LEU A 597 -27.22 -28.59 33.11
C LEU A 597 -28.46 -27.76 32.79
N PRO A 598 -29.02 -27.81 31.56
CA PRO A 598 -30.32 -27.24 31.24
C PRO A 598 -31.43 -27.75 32.16
N SER A 599 -32.46 -26.93 32.42
CA SER A 599 -33.56 -27.28 33.34
C SER A 599 -34.31 -28.56 32.92
N ALA A 600 -34.56 -28.73 31.61
CA ALA A 600 -35.18 -29.93 31.06
C ALA A 600 -34.38 -31.20 31.35
N VAL A 601 -33.05 -31.14 31.20
CA VAL A 601 -32.14 -32.25 31.45
C VAL A 601 -32.09 -32.59 32.95
N ARG A 602 -32.04 -31.57 33.82
CA ARG A 602 -32.11 -31.78 35.28
C ARG A 602 -33.41 -32.46 35.70
N ALA A 603 -34.54 -32.06 35.11
CA ALA A 603 -35.83 -32.68 35.40
C ALA A 603 -35.88 -34.15 34.92
N ALA A 604 -35.38 -34.43 33.72
CA ALA A 604 -35.32 -35.79 33.18
C ALA A 604 -34.39 -36.70 34.01
N ALA A 605 -33.28 -36.17 34.54
CA ALA A 605 -32.38 -36.91 35.40
C ALA A 605 -33.01 -37.36 36.74
N LEU A 606 -34.17 -36.82 37.14
CA LEU A 606 -34.87 -37.29 38.35
C LEU A 606 -35.58 -38.64 38.12
N SER A 607 -35.92 -38.98 36.88
CA SER A 607 -36.65 -40.21 36.53
C SER A 607 -35.83 -41.19 35.68
N ASP A 608 -34.73 -40.76 35.07
CA ASP A 608 -33.83 -41.59 34.28
C ASP A 608 -32.50 -41.84 35.01
N HIS A 609 -32.28 -43.08 35.43
CA HIS A 609 -31.06 -43.48 36.16
C HIS A 609 -29.78 -43.30 35.33
N GLY A 610 -29.85 -43.46 34.01
CA GLY A 610 -28.71 -43.24 33.11
C GLY A 610 -28.32 -41.77 33.06
N LEU A 611 -29.30 -40.86 32.93
CA LEU A 611 -29.05 -39.41 33.01
C LEU A 611 -28.57 -38.98 34.40
N ALA A 612 -29.16 -39.53 35.46
CA ALA A 612 -28.73 -39.28 36.84
C ALA A 612 -27.26 -39.64 37.07
N THR A 613 -26.83 -40.77 36.53
CA THR A 613 -25.49 -41.32 36.73
C THR A 613 -24.45 -40.66 35.83
N TRP A 614 -24.69 -40.63 34.52
CA TRP A 614 -23.67 -40.25 33.54
C TRP A 614 -23.66 -38.75 33.23
N VAL A 615 -24.78 -38.05 33.38
CA VAL A 615 -24.92 -36.64 32.98
C VAL A 615 -25.00 -35.71 34.20
N ALA A 616 -25.91 -36.00 35.15
CA ALA A 616 -26.05 -35.21 36.37
C ALA A 616 -25.02 -35.56 37.45
N GLY A 617 -24.54 -36.80 37.46
CA GLY A 617 -23.49 -37.29 38.36
C GLY A 617 -22.10 -36.81 37.97
N THR A 618 -21.18 -36.86 38.94
CA THR A 618 -19.77 -36.47 38.79
C THR A 618 -18.86 -37.63 39.18
N ALA A 619 -17.56 -37.53 38.87
CA ALA A 619 -16.59 -38.54 39.28
C ALA A 619 -16.55 -38.74 40.81
N PHE A 620 -16.71 -37.65 41.58
CA PHE A 620 -16.73 -37.69 43.05
C PHE A 620 -17.96 -38.40 43.58
N SER A 621 -19.16 -38.01 43.15
CA SER A 621 -20.40 -38.69 43.58
C SER A 621 -20.44 -40.15 43.14
N TYR A 622 -19.90 -40.45 41.95
CA TYR A 622 -19.83 -41.81 41.43
C TYR A 622 -18.89 -42.70 42.23
N CYS A 623 -17.76 -42.15 42.71
CA CYS A 623 -16.84 -42.84 43.62
C CYS A 623 -17.29 -42.81 45.08
N ARG A 624 -18.51 -42.33 45.37
CA ARG A 624 -19.08 -42.18 46.73
C ARG A 624 -18.25 -41.27 47.64
N ILE A 625 -17.58 -40.28 47.05
CA ILE A 625 -16.86 -39.22 47.76
C ILE A 625 -17.78 -37.99 47.77
N ASP A 626 -18.71 -37.97 48.72
CA ASP A 626 -19.72 -36.91 48.92
C ASP A 626 -19.57 -36.17 50.25
N SER A 627 -18.61 -36.57 51.07
CA SER A 627 -18.30 -36.01 52.39
C SER A 627 -16.80 -35.91 52.63
N PRO A 628 -16.34 -34.94 53.46
CA PRO A 628 -14.95 -34.84 53.90
C PRO A 628 -14.38 -36.14 54.46
N GLU A 629 -15.17 -36.85 55.26
CA GLU A 629 -14.81 -38.12 55.87
C GLU A 629 -14.57 -39.19 54.80
N ALA A 630 -15.49 -39.33 53.84
CA ALA A 630 -15.32 -40.24 52.72
C ALA A 630 -14.07 -39.90 51.88
N ALA A 631 -13.75 -38.61 51.71
CA ALA A 631 -12.56 -38.18 50.98
C ALA A 631 -11.25 -38.53 51.72
N LEU A 632 -11.24 -38.56 53.05
CA LEU A 632 -10.09 -38.94 53.87
C LEU A 632 -9.93 -40.46 53.98
N ASP A 633 -11.04 -41.20 54.02
CA ASP A 633 -11.05 -42.67 54.18
C ASP A 633 -10.83 -43.42 52.86
N THR A 634 -11.05 -42.76 51.71
CA THR A 634 -10.91 -43.39 50.40
C THR A 634 -9.45 -43.41 49.95
N GLU A 635 -8.86 -44.62 49.90
CA GLU A 635 -7.54 -44.82 49.33
C GLU A 635 -7.50 -44.37 47.86
N GLY A 636 -6.52 -43.50 47.52
CA GLY A 636 -6.43 -42.89 46.18
C GLY A 636 -7.14 -41.55 46.03
N CYS A 637 -7.81 -41.06 47.09
CA CYS A 637 -8.25 -39.68 47.23
C CYS A 637 -7.24 -38.90 48.10
N VAL A 638 -6.74 -37.77 47.59
CA VAL A 638 -5.87 -36.85 48.36
C VAL A 638 -6.70 -35.66 48.82
N ALA A 639 -6.69 -35.36 50.12
CA ALA A 639 -7.46 -34.27 50.70
C ALA A 639 -6.60 -33.03 50.98
N MET A 640 -6.90 -31.91 50.31
CA MET A 640 -6.28 -30.61 50.52
C MET A 640 -7.09 -29.78 51.52
N LEU A 641 -6.89 -30.03 52.82
CA LEU A 641 -7.73 -29.51 53.91
C LEU A 641 -7.52 -28.02 54.26
N ARG A 642 -6.38 -27.42 53.88
CA ARG A 642 -5.99 -26.06 54.32
C ARG A 642 -6.15 -25.00 53.22
N GLU A 643 -7.17 -24.14 53.33
CA GLU A 643 -7.16 -22.82 52.68
C GLU A 643 -6.35 -21.83 53.54
N PHE A 644 -5.12 -21.50 53.13
CA PHE A 644 -4.49 -20.25 53.60
C PHE A 644 -4.85 -19.14 52.61
N ARG A 645 -5.88 -18.35 52.91
CA ARG A 645 -6.10 -17.06 52.24
C ARG A 645 -4.99 -16.11 52.68
N GLY A 646 -4.07 -15.79 51.77
CA GLY A 646 -3.07 -14.75 51.98
C GLY A 646 -3.70 -13.37 51.77
N GLY A 647 -3.87 -12.61 52.84
CA GLY A 647 -4.30 -11.21 52.84
C GLY A 647 -4.34 -10.68 54.27
N SER A 648 -3.53 -9.68 54.57
CA SER A 648 -3.40 -9.05 55.89
C SER A 648 -4.74 -8.55 56.44
N GLY A 649 -5.18 -9.12 57.57
CA GLY A 649 -6.33 -8.64 58.34
C GLY A 649 -7.11 -9.77 59.00
N PHE A 650 -6.68 -10.17 60.20
CA PHE A 650 -7.31 -11.13 61.13
C PHE A 650 -7.65 -12.55 60.59
N PRO A 651 -7.00 -13.61 61.10
CA PRO A 651 -7.35 -14.98 60.77
C PRO A 651 -8.61 -15.40 61.53
N GLN A 652 -9.72 -15.61 60.82
CA GLN A 652 -10.68 -16.64 61.24
C GLN A 652 -10.48 -17.87 60.35
N PRO A 653 -10.13 -19.02 60.93
CA PRO A 653 -10.20 -20.27 60.21
C PRO A 653 -11.68 -20.57 59.97
N ARG A 654 -12.14 -20.50 58.72
CA ARG A 654 -13.15 -21.48 58.29
C ARG A 654 -12.38 -22.75 57.95
N GLY A 655 -11.84 -23.39 58.99
CA GLY A 655 -11.52 -24.79 58.90
C GLY A 655 -12.81 -25.54 58.59
N TYR A 656 -12.70 -26.55 57.74
CA TYR A 656 -13.66 -27.64 57.72
C TYR A 656 -13.87 -28.10 59.17
N ARG A 657 -15.05 -27.84 59.75
CA ARG A 657 -15.42 -28.35 61.07
C ARG A 657 -15.71 -29.84 60.95
N ALA A 658 -14.65 -30.62 60.85
CA ALA A 658 -14.68 -32.07 60.97
C ALA A 658 -13.35 -32.52 61.58
N GLN A 659 -13.05 -32.10 62.82
CA GLN A 659 -12.01 -32.72 63.67
C GLN A 659 -11.90 -32.07 65.08
N GLU A 660 -13.02 -31.90 65.81
CA GLU A 660 -12.93 -31.55 67.24
C GLU A 660 -13.88 -32.34 68.16
N GLN A 661 -14.34 -33.53 67.72
CA GLN A 661 -15.22 -34.40 68.54
C GLN A 661 -14.88 -35.89 68.55
N VAL A 662 -13.63 -36.28 68.34
CA VAL A 662 -13.16 -37.68 68.58
C VAL A 662 -11.92 -37.74 69.48
N ALA A 663 -11.72 -36.72 70.32
CA ALA A 663 -10.78 -36.80 71.44
C ALA A 663 -11.32 -36.04 72.65
N ARG A 664 -12.43 -36.53 73.19
CA ARG A 664 -12.79 -36.47 74.62
C ARG A 664 -13.56 -37.71 75.01
#